data_AF-D3TM19-F1
#
_entry.id   AF-D3TM19-F1
#
_cell.length_a   1.000
_cell.length_b   1.000
_cell.length_c   1.000
_cell.angle_alpha   90.00
_cell.angle_beta   90.00
_cell.angle_gamma   90.00
#
_symmetry.space_group_name_H-M   'P 1'
#
loop_
_entity.id
_entity.type
_entity.pdbx_description
1 polymer ?
#
loop_
_entity_poly.entity_id
_entity_poly.type
_entity_poly.pdbx_seq_one_letter_code
_entity_poly.pdbx_strand_id
1 'polypeptide(L)'
;MYIVGICAAFYGILDVCDTMHNIVDARHERRIQIRKQNELRAAFLKNHKITKDCEEGKCPCRTEGQLAYDQYRPTIIKKKVEIAPKTIAQMSAEVHTCLATAIRRNTFYIIASLGNGKEVVCRCIGLRNHNFIGLDHYFHRLSCLPLDTCIEFANTNIRQVINFKDISYKYVKNSGLVIGKLPIDIPLFKNIVKYFIDGKLVNNLPHKAFVVEPEPPNYNNKMNTCDLTWHVEDITLHDDGFNVPHVMAINDDLKPTFFQHYWSYKVNGRGMCGSLVISNAQLSNPIVGIHIAGMVSGERGYAELVTKETLVSLLDAVEIEDIEIEGQMFGDEYIKIENNFDKVKSNLEGTGNFLGVVPNKYAYNPPSKSKCKHSMCYNKITISTYDLPHLHNKDPRFEGSPMVKGCSYHLKPVKPFEQSLLKLAVNDVKELIFANVRPLRQRVCKLSITQSVCGIPKIEGYDAMEFDTSEGFPFSSVRPSGFNDKKWLFDLSVGADGYKLHSVDHRLMQVMKYKDNQRKQGIVPCTIFIDCLKDIKLPKEKCHKTRIFSVSPVDFTIQFRQLFYDFTIAFQKAMFSVESAVGINVDSYDWNDMVRKLLDNSDKFVCGDYSKFGPRLMTSCVLEAFNIISEWYYINGDTNINNRKCRLVMGHEIAFAKHLMFNLVYEVMSGAPSGCPITTILNNIVNMLYLRVAYIVLLRENLMIYKKLSNIEVTSLCSVSSFKNYICVIFYGDDLIMTVKEQIISFFNSVKLSIFFKRYDIDFTDALKTDSIGKDYATVYDRETSFLKRTIRKHDFRFVYTAAMDKRAIEETCNWVFEGHVEPEASLIACEAMMLNAFGCGRDYYCQLRSRVMEFWRKERLVPRIPTWDEVDWRIYDSNL
;
A
#
# COMPACT_ATOMS: atom_id res chain seq x y z
N MET A 1 -12.80 3.95 63.04
CA MET A 1 -12.34 5.14 62.30
C MET A 1 -12.09 4.73 60.85
N TYR A 2 -13.05 4.69 59.91
CA TYR A 2 -14.17 5.60 59.64
C TYR A 2 -13.70 7.05 59.74
N ILE A 3 -13.68 7.76 58.60
CA ILE A 3 -13.13 9.13 58.38
C ILE A 3 -11.63 9.18 58.06
N VAL A 4 -11.19 8.37 57.08
CA VAL A 4 -10.11 8.75 56.12
C VAL A 4 -10.49 8.31 54.70
N GLY A 5 -11.39 7.32 54.57
CA GLY A 5 -12.01 6.86 53.31
C GLY A 5 -13.13 7.74 52.73
N ILE A 6 -13.17 9.05 53.00
CA ILE A 6 -14.17 9.96 52.38
C ILE A 6 -13.53 11.16 51.65
N CYS A 7 -12.25 11.47 51.87
CA CYS A 7 -11.56 12.55 51.12
C CYS A 7 -10.81 12.05 49.87
N ALA A 8 -10.61 10.74 49.70
CA ALA A 8 -10.02 10.16 48.48
C ALA A 8 -11.03 9.96 47.33
N ALA A 9 -12.32 10.18 47.60
CA ALA A 9 -13.41 10.03 46.62
C ALA A 9 -13.83 11.35 45.95
N PHE A 10 -13.23 12.49 46.31
CA PHE A 10 -13.58 13.82 45.78
C PHE A 10 -12.51 14.48 44.91
N TYR A 11 -11.34 13.86 44.72
CA TYR A 11 -10.40 14.26 43.66
C TYR A 11 -10.62 13.52 42.32
N GLY A 12 -11.58 12.60 42.28
CA GLY A 12 -12.02 11.87 41.09
C GLY A 12 -12.98 12.63 40.16
N ILE A 13 -13.01 13.98 40.20
CA ILE A 13 -13.83 14.82 39.30
C ILE A 13 -13.00 15.89 38.54
N LEU A 14 -11.68 15.93 38.72
CA LEU A 14 -10.79 16.76 37.88
C LEU A 14 -9.97 15.95 36.86
N ASP A 15 -10.10 14.62 36.86
CA ASP A 15 -9.30 13.69 36.05
C ASP A 15 -9.82 13.52 34.60
N VAL A 16 -10.72 14.39 34.15
CA VAL A 16 -11.14 14.49 32.74
C VAL A 16 -10.23 15.48 31.96
N CYS A 17 -9.34 16.21 32.66
CA CYS A 17 -8.34 17.07 32.03
C CYS A 17 -6.94 16.42 31.85
N ASP A 18 -6.62 15.33 32.56
CA ASP A 18 -5.26 14.75 32.54
C ASP A 18 -4.99 13.77 31.39
N THR A 19 -6.03 13.36 30.66
CA THR A 19 -5.89 12.60 29.40
C THR A 19 -5.28 13.43 28.25
N MET A 20 -5.26 14.77 28.38
CA MET A 20 -4.50 15.64 27.46
C MET A 20 -3.06 15.91 27.91
N HIS A 21 -2.75 15.80 29.21
CA HIS A 21 -1.39 16.02 29.74
C HIS A 21 -0.46 14.83 29.50
N ASN A 22 -0.94 13.59 29.60
CA ASN A 22 -0.10 12.40 29.36
C ASN A 22 0.28 12.19 27.88
N ILE A 23 -0.46 12.76 26.93
CA ILE A 23 -0.09 12.80 25.49
C ILE A 23 0.98 13.87 25.25
N VAL A 24 0.97 14.95 26.03
CA VAL A 24 2.00 15.99 25.99
C VAL A 24 3.30 15.47 26.61
N ASP A 25 3.24 14.68 27.70
CA ASP A 25 4.43 14.14 28.36
C ASP A 25 5.10 12.99 27.59
N ALA A 26 4.36 12.09 26.95
CA ALA A 26 4.98 11.09 26.06
C ALA A 26 5.58 11.75 24.80
N ARG A 27 4.95 12.82 24.28
CA ARG A 27 5.55 13.67 23.25
C ARG A 27 6.76 14.42 23.79
N HIS A 28 6.75 14.85 25.05
CA HIS A 28 7.83 15.59 25.71
C HIS A 28 9.04 14.69 25.98
N GLU A 29 8.86 13.50 26.53
CA GLU A 29 9.94 12.53 26.76
C GLU A 29 10.54 12.02 25.45
N ARG A 30 9.70 11.73 24.44
CA ARG A 30 10.19 11.39 23.10
C ARG A 30 10.90 12.58 22.44
N ARG A 31 10.44 13.82 22.65
CA ARG A 31 11.15 15.04 22.25
C ARG A 31 12.48 15.17 22.97
N ILE A 32 12.57 14.86 24.26
CA ILE A 32 13.83 14.88 25.04
C ILE A 32 14.80 13.80 24.54
N GLN A 33 14.31 12.60 24.21
CA GLN A 33 15.16 11.51 23.75
C GLN A 33 15.66 11.72 22.32
N ILE A 34 14.79 12.22 21.42
CA ILE A 34 15.15 12.65 20.06
C ILE A 34 16.11 13.86 20.13
N ARG A 35 15.85 14.81 21.04
CA ARG A 35 16.73 15.94 21.34
C ARG A 35 18.11 15.47 21.77
N LYS A 36 18.24 14.55 22.74
CA LYS A 36 19.53 13.99 23.16
C LYS A 36 20.26 13.27 22.02
N GLN A 37 19.57 12.46 21.21
CA GLN A 37 20.22 11.78 20.07
C GLN A 37 20.72 12.74 19.00
N ASN A 38 19.96 13.79 18.72
CA ASN A 38 20.30 14.77 17.70
C ASN A 38 21.27 15.83 18.24
N GLU A 39 21.29 16.13 19.55
CA GLU A 39 22.35 16.89 20.22
C GLU A 39 23.68 16.13 20.13
N LEU A 40 23.67 14.82 20.36
CA LEU A 40 24.84 13.96 20.13
C LEU A 40 25.27 13.96 18.65
N ARG A 41 24.32 13.94 17.71
CA ARG A 41 24.62 14.03 16.27
C ARG A 41 25.13 15.41 15.85
N ALA A 42 24.55 16.49 16.37
CA ALA A 42 24.98 17.86 16.08
C ALA A 42 26.35 18.15 16.69
N ALA A 43 26.60 17.69 17.92
CA ALA A 43 27.92 17.76 18.55
C ALA A 43 28.95 16.92 17.80
N PHE A 44 28.55 15.74 17.30
CA PHE A 44 29.38 14.94 16.41
C PHE A 44 29.68 15.70 15.12
N LEU A 45 28.68 16.17 14.37
CA LEU A 45 28.86 16.91 13.10
C LEU A 45 29.68 18.20 13.27
N LYS A 46 29.52 18.93 14.38
CA LYS A 46 30.27 20.16 14.67
C LYS A 46 31.77 19.92 14.86
N ASN A 47 32.14 18.74 15.36
CA ASN A 47 33.53 18.39 15.66
C ASN A 47 34.10 17.33 14.69
N HIS A 48 33.28 16.80 13.78
CA HIS A 48 33.65 15.72 12.89
C HIS A 48 34.40 16.25 11.68
N LYS A 49 35.70 15.92 11.59
CA LYS A 49 36.48 16.13 10.38
C LYS A 49 36.18 15.00 9.39
N ILE A 50 35.89 15.40 8.15
CA ILE A 50 35.67 14.50 7.03
C ILE A 50 36.88 13.56 6.87
N THR A 51 36.63 12.24 6.77
CA THR A 51 37.66 11.19 6.65
C THR A 51 37.39 10.31 5.44
N LYS A 52 38.36 9.48 5.04
CA LYS A 52 38.19 8.50 3.96
C LYS A 52 37.05 7.48 4.20
N ASP A 53 36.74 7.17 5.46
CA ASP A 53 35.57 6.34 5.80
C ASP A 53 34.24 7.07 5.58
N CYS A 54 34.26 8.40 5.59
CA CYS A 54 33.13 9.21 5.16
C CYS A 54 32.99 9.08 3.64
N GLU A 55 34.06 9.29 2.85
CA GLU A 55 34.12 9.12 1.38
C GLU A 55 33.56 7.78 0.88
N GLU A 56 33.81 6.71 1.65
CA GLU A 56 33.39 5.34 1.32
C GLU A 56 31.98 4.96 1.88
N GLY A 57 31.27 5.92 2.49
CA GLY A 57 29.92 5.71 3.03
C GLY A 57 29.86 4.87 4.31
N LYS A 58 30.98 4.74 5.03
CA LYS A 58 31.12 3.93 6.26
C LYS A 58 30.99 4.78 7.54
N CYS A 59 30.95 6.12 7.43
CA CYS A 59 30.83 7.03 8.58
C CYS A 59 29.37 7.40 8.95
N PRO A 60 29.02 7.48 10.26
CA PRO A 60 27.70 7.90 10.72
C PRO A 60 27.27 9.34 10.34
N CYS A 61 28.21 10.21 9.93
CA CYS A 61 27.90 11.59 9.51
C CYS A 61 27.00 11.62 8.26
N ARG A 62 27.14 10.61 7.38
CA ARG A 62 26.48 10.49 6.07
C ARG A 62 26.63 11.69 5.13
N THR A 63 27.41 12.71 5.48
CA THR A 63 28.08 13.51 4.46
C THR A 63 29.04 12.54 3.80
N GLU A 64 28.85 12.20 2.52
CA GLU A 64 29.92 11.97 1.53
C GLU A 64 29.53 11.18 0.27
N GLY A 65 30.34 11.39 -0.77
CA GLY A 65 30.25 10.78 -2.10
C GLY A 65 30.16 11.79 -3.23
N GLN A 66 31.12 12.73 -3.31
CA GLN A 66 31.25 13.72 -4.39
C GLN A 66 31.30 13.04 -5.78
N LEU A 67 30.16 12.99 -6.48
CA LEU A 67 30.12 12.64 -7.91
C LEU A 67 30.84 13.77 -8.67
N ALA A 68 32.03 13.48 -9.18
CA ALA A 68 32.80 14.41 -9.99
C ALA A 68 32.08 14.62 -11.33
N TYR A 69 31.39 15.75 -11.46
CA TYR A 69 30.77 16.19 -12.70
C TYR A 69 31.80 16.23 -13.86
N ASP A 70 33.05 16.54 -13.56
CA ASP A 70 34.10 16.80 -14.54
C ASP A 70 34.68 15.55 -15.23
N GLN A 71 34.55 14.36 -14.63
CA GLN A 71 35.13 13.11 -15.18
C GLN A 71 34.22 12.38 -16.18
N TYR A 72 32.94 12.76 -16.26
CA TYR A 72 31.92 12.04 -17.03
C TYR A 72 31.14 12.91 -18.02
N ARG A 73 31.48 14.21 -18.14
CA ARG A 73 31.02 15.02 -19.27
C ARG A 73 31.79 14.59 -20.53
N PRO A 74 31.13 14.38 -21.69
CA PRO A 74 31.85 14.24 -22.94
C PRO A 74 32.77 15.46 -23.10
N THR A 75 34.05 15.20 -23.40
CA THR A 75 35.01 16.23 -23.75
C THR A 75 34.34 17.14 -24.76
N ILE A 76 34.23 18.44 -24.49
CA ILE A 76 33.73 19.42 -25.44
C ILE A 76 34.52 19.19 -26.72
N ILE A 77 33.90 18.55 -27.72
CA ILE A 77 34.53 18.36 -29.01
C ILE A 77 34.62 19.78 -29.56
N LYS A 78 35.83 20.34 -29.53
CA LYS A 78 36.22 21.54 -30.26
C LYS A 78 36.13 21.24 -31.77
N LYS A 79 34.92 21.03 -32.26
CA LYS A 79 34.58 21.30 -33.66
C LYS A 79 33.48 22.33 -33.62
N LYS A 80 33.86 23.58 -33.88
CA LYS A 80 32.98 24.54 -34.54
C LYS A 80 32.51 23.86 -35.83
N VAL A 81 31.39 23.14 -35.76
CA VAL A 81 30.60 22.92 -36.95
C VAL A 81 29.78 24.20 -37.04
N GLU A 82 30.22 25.14 -37.86
CA GLU A 82 29.36 26.22 -38.32
C GLU A 82 28.24 25.58 -39.14
N ILE A 83 27.18 25.17 -38.45
CA ILE A 83 25.91 24.87 -39.07
C ILE A 83 25.26 26.24 -39.24
N ALA A 84 25.06 26.66 -40.50
CA ALA A 84 24.30 27.86 -40.83
C ALA A 84 23.02 27.91 -39.96
N PRO A 85 22.63 29.08 -39.42
CA PRO A 85 21.49 29.19 -38.51
C PRO A 85 20.23 28.75 -39.25
N LYS A 86 19.88 27.47 -39.13
CA LYS A 86 18.54 27.01 -39.45
C LYS A 86 17.66 27.69 -38.41
N THR A 87 16.74 28.53 -38.88
CA THR A 87 15.69 29.11 -38.07
C THR A 87 15.01 27.98 -37.30
N ILE A 88 15.38 27.79 -36.03
CA ILE A 88 14.79 26.73 -35.22
C ILE A 88 13.36 27.19 -34.94
N ALA A 89 12.38 26.39 -35.38
CA ALA A 89 10.97 26.71 -35.19
C ALA A 89 10.67 26.90 -33.69
N GLN A 90 9.75 27.81 -33.39
CA GLN A 90 9.27 28.00 -32.02
C GLN A 90 8.51 26.77 -31.52
N MET A 91 8.54 26.56 -30.21
CA MET A 91 7.85 25.45 -29.57
C MET A 91 6.33 25.49 -29.85
N SER A 92 5.82 24.37 -30.35
CA SER A 92 4.39 24.17 -30.62
C SER A 92 3.56 24.10 -29.33
N ALA A 93 2.26 24.44 -29.44
CA ALA A 93 1.32 24.40 -28.32
C ALA A 93 1.14 22.98 -27.72
N GLU A 94 1.24 21.94 -28.56
CA GLU A 94 1.17 20.54 -28.12
C GLU A 94 2.38 20.17 -27.23
N VAL A 95 3.60 20.48 -27.68
CA VAL A 95 4.82 20.24 -26.88
C VAL A 95 4.78 21.03 -25.59
N HIS A 96 4.34 22.29 -25.65
CA HIS A 96 4.17 23.12 -24.46
C HIS A 96 3.21 22.47 -23.44
N THR A 97 2.07 21.95 -23.92
CA THR A 97 1.07 21.28 -23.07
C THR A 97 1.62 20.00 -22.46
N CYS A 98 2.25 19.13 -23.25
CA CYS A 98 2.87 17.88 -22.77
C CYS A 98 3.96 18.14 -21.71
N LEU A 99 4.79 19.17 -21.93
CA LEU A 99 5.86 19.54 -21.01
C LEU A 99 5.30 20.13 -19.72
N ALA A 100 4.30 21.01 -19.81
CA ALA A 100 3.60 21.56 -18.65
C ALA A 100 3.01 20.45 -17.77
N THR A 101 2.34 19.46 -18.38
CA THR A 101 1.80 18.30 -17.64
C THR A 101 2.89 17.47 -16.98
N ALA A 102 4.00 17.21 -17.70
CA ALA A 102 5.13 16.48 -17.15
C ALA A 102 5.77 17.20 -15.94
N ILE A 103 5.93 18.53 -16.02
CA ILE A 103 6.48 19.34 -14.93
C ILE A 103 5.55 19.31 -13.73
N ARG A 104 4.25 19.59 -13.89
CA ARG A 104 3.28 19.58 -12.78
C ARG A 104 3.28 18.26 -12.02
N ARG A 105 3.33 17.13 -12.73
CA ARG A 105 3.34 15.79 -12.10
C ARG A 105 4.63 15.50 -11.34
N ASN A 106 5.76 16.02 -11.82
CA ASN A 106 7.07 15.71 -11.27
C ASN A 106 7.55 16.73 -10.23
N THR A 107 6.96 17.92 -10.20
CA THR A 107 7.25 18.90 -9.17
C THR A 107 6.65 18.44 -7.84
N PHE A 108 7.47 18.52 -6.80
CA PHE A 108 7.02 18.38 -5.43
C PHE A 108 7.79 19.34 -4.53
N TYR A 109 7.34 19.44 -3.30
CA TYR A 109 7.86 20.31 -2.28
C TYR A 109 8.16 19.47 -1.05
N ILE A 110 9.33 19.71 -0.46
CA ILE A 110 9.61 19.30 0.90
C ILE A 110 9.25 20.50 1.78
N ILE A 111 8.16 20.36 2.54
CA ILE A 111 7.66 21.41 3.43
C ILE A 111 8.08 21.06 4.85
N ALA A 112 8.79 21.98 5.49
CA ALA A 112 9.22 21.84 6.86
C ALA A 112 8.48 22.85 7.75
N SER A 113 7.52 22.37 8.52
CA SER A 113 6.67 23.20 9.39
C SER A 113 7.29 23.28 10.79
N LEU A 114 7.72 24.49 11.15
CA LEU A 114 8.32 24.80 12.45
C LEU A 114 7.25 24.92 13.54
N GLY A 115 7.61 24.69 14.80
CA GLY A 115 6.65 24.77 15.93
C GLY A 115 5.96 26.13 16.11
N ASN A 116 6.47 27.19 15.50
CA ASN A 116 5.86 28.53 15.46
C ASN A 116 4.90 28.76 14.28
N GLY A 117 4.59 27.72 13.49
CA GLY A 117 3.71 27.78 12.33
C GLY A 117 4.36 28.31 11.05
N LYS A 118 5.64 28.70 11.08
CA LYS A 118 6.36 29.13 9.87
C LYS A 118 6.79 27.91 9.04
N GLU A 119 6.56 27.96 7.73
CA GLU A 119 6.96 26.89 6.82
C GLU A 119 8.24 27.25 6.06
N VAL A 120 9.10 26.24 5.87
CA VAL A 120 10.21 26.27 4.91
C VAL A 120 9.82 25.39 3.75
N VAL A 121 9.66 25.98 2.57
CA VAL A 121 9.23 25.27 1.36
C VAL A 121 10.43 25.08 0.44
N CYS A 122 10.74 23.82 0.12
CA CYS A 122 11.86 23.45 -0.75
C CYS A 122 11.32 22.80 -2.03
N ARG A 123 11.37 23.53 -3.15
CA ARG A 123 10.92 23.03 -4.46
C ARG A 123 11.92 22.00 -5.01
N CYS A 124 11.42 20.84 -5.39
CA CYS A 124 12.20 19.76 -5.98
C CYS A 124 11.53 19.27 -7.28
N ILE A 125 12.30 18.62 -8.13
CA ILE A 125 11.79 18.00 -9.36
C ILE A 125 12.15 16.51 -9.38
N GLY A 126 11.13 15.66 -9.38
CA GLY A 126 11.28 14.23 -9.62
C GLY A 126 11.81 13.97 -11.02
N LEU A 127 12.80 13.08 -11.17
CA LEU A 127 13.41 12.77 -12.45
C LEU A 127 12.84 11.51 -13.09
N ARG A 128 12.83 10.43 -12.31
CA ARG A 128 12.26 9.11 -12.60
C ARG A 128 12.25 8.29 -11.32
N ASN A 129 11.29 7.40 -11.16
CA ASN A 129 11.15 6.52 -9.99
C ASN A 129 11.03 7.35 -8.70
N HIS A 130 11.77 7.04 -7.64
CA HIS A 130 11.87 7.89 -6.46
C HIS A 130 13.01 8.92 -6.54
N ASN A 131 13.75 8.97 -7.65
CA ASN A 131 14.91 9.86 -7.78
C ASN A 131 14.46 11.28 -8.14
N PHE A 132 15.11 12.28 -7.55
CA PHE A 132 14.80 13.69 -7.75
C PHE A 132 16.05 14.56 -7.74
N ILE A 133 15.90 15.79 -8.24
CA ILE A 133 16.84 16.89 -8.06
C ILE A 133 16.24 17.88 -7.07
N GLY A 134 17.03 18.23 -6.06
CA GLY A 134 16.81 19.38 -5.20
C GLY A 134 18.01 20.31 -5.24
N LEU A 135 17.97 21.36 -4.42
CA LEU A 135 19.07 22.32 -4.31
C LEU A 135 19.84 22.14 -3.00
N ASP A 136 21.15 22.30 -3.05
CA ASP A 136 22.05 22.14 -1.91
C ASP A 136 21.65 22.99 -0.69
N HIS A 137 21.28 24.24 -0.89
CA HIS A 137 20.92 25.19 0.16
C HIS A 137 19.56 24.87 0.78
N TYR A 138 18.67 24.17 0.07
CA TYR A 138 17.46 23.60 0.66
C TYR A 138 17.82 22.51 1.65
N PHE A 139 18.64 21.54 1.25
CA PHE A 139 19.02 20.41 2.10
C PHE A 139 19.91 20.83 3.26
N HIS A 140 20.80 21.80 3.06
CA HIS A 140 21.55 22.43 4.15
C HIS A 140 20.60 23.09 5.16
N ARG A 141 19.64 23.90 4.68
CA ARG A 141 18.66 24.54 5.57
C ARG A 141 17.84 23.51 6.33
N LEU A 142 17.31 22.49 5.66
CA LEU A 142 16.53 21.40 6.27
C LEU A 142 17.35 20.66 7.34
N SER A 143 18.64 20.41 7.10
CA SER A 143 19.53 19.75 8.07
C SER A 143 19.80 20.57 9.32
N CYS A 144 19.62 21.90 9.25
CA CYS A 144 19.82 22.85 10.34
C CYS A 144 18.53 23.23 11.07
N LEU A 145 17.36 22.71 10.65
CA LEU A 145 16.09 23.05 11.30
C LEU A 145 15.98 22.40 12.69
N PRO A 146 15.18 23.02 13.59
CA PRO A 146 14.82 22.42 14.86
C PRO A 146 14.29 21.00 14.70
N LEU A 147 14.59 20.14 15.66
CA LEU A 147 14.35 18.70 15.56
C LEU A 147 12.87 18.30 15.70
N ASP A 148 12.05 19.22 16.19
CA ASP A 148 10.60 19.13 16.26
C ASP A 148 9.89 19.58 14.97
N THR A 149 10.66 19.95 13.94
CA THR A 149 10.11 20.32 12.63
C THR A 149 9.41 19.12 11.99
N CYS A 150 8.15 19.31 11.61
CA CYS A 150 7.41 18.32 10.81
C CYS A 150 7.85 18.44 9.35
N ILE A 151 8.29 17.35 8.73
CA ILE A 151 8.66 17.33 7.31
C ILE A 151 7.57 16.62 6.53
N GLU A 152 7.10 17.26 5.47
CA GLU A 152 6.05 16.75 4.61
C GLU A 152 6.52 16.72 3.15
N PHE A 153 6.18 15.63 2.46
CA PHE A 153 6.14 15.59 1.01
C PHE A 153 4.83 16.22 0.55
N ALA A 154 4.92 17.15 -0.39
CA ALA A 154 3.78 17.87 -0.94
C ALA A 154 3.86 17.92 -2.47
N ASN A 155 2.84 17.47 -3.18
CA ASN A 155 2.65 17.76 -4.60
C ASN A 155 1.20 18.25 -4.82
N THR A 156 0.76 18.41 -6.06
CA THR A 156 -0.60 18.87 -6.36
C THR A 156 -1.68 18.10 -5.59
N ASN A 157 -1.59 16.78 -5.51
CA ASN A 157 -2.67 15.93 -4.99
C ASN A 157 -2.38 15.35 -3.60
N ILE A 158 -1.12 15.32 -3.18
CA ILE A 158 -0.65 14.57 -2.02
C ILE A 158 0.07 15.52 -1.07
N ARG A 159 -0.33 15.52 0.20
CA ARG A 159 0.44 16.08 1.32
C ARG A 159 0.57 14.99 2.37
N GLN A 160 1.79 14.54 2.64
CA GLN A 160 2.07 13.41 3.51
C GLN A 160 3.30 13.67 4.37
N VAL A 161 3.21 13.36 5.66
CA VAL A 161 4.36 13.42 6.58
C VAL A 161 5.38 12.35 6.21
N ILE A 162 6.64 12.75 6.07
CA ILE A 162 7.77 11.87 5.79
C ILE A 162 8.87 12.07 6.84
N ASN A 163 9.69 11.05 7.04
CA ASN A 163 10.86 11.17 7.89
C ASN A 163 12.06 11.61 7.04
N PHE A 164 12.69 12.73 7.39
CA PHE A 164 13.84 13.26 6.67
C PHE A 164 14.99 12.26 6.56
N LYS A 165 15.16 11.38 7.57
CA LYS A 165 16.21 10.35 7.59
C LYS A 165 16.02 9.27 6.52
N ASP A 166 14.80 9.12 6.01
CA ASP A 166 14.44 8.12 5.00
C ASP A 166 14.66 8.65 3.57
N ILE A 167 14.94 9.95 3.40
CA ILE A 167 15.40 10.53 2.14
C ILE A 167 16.91 10.29 2.03
N SER A 168 17.34 9.51 1.04
CA SER A 168 18.77 9.40 0.71
C SER A 168 19.13 10.49 -0.28
N TYR A 169 20.22 11.23 -0.06
CA TYR A 169 20.64 12.27 -1.00
C TYR A 169 22.15 12.44 -1.03
N LYS A 170 22.65 12.93 -2.17
CA LYS A 170 24.06 13.17 -2.45
C LYS A 170 24.22 14.58 -3.01
N TYR A 171 25.19 15.32 -2.46
CA TYR A 171 25.62 16.59 -3.04
C TYR A 171 26.40 16.32 -4.32
N VAL A 172 26.11 17.08 -5.36
CA VAL A 172 26.86 17.01 -6.62
C VAL A 172 28.08 17.92 -6.49
N LYS A 173 29.27 17.42 -6.82
CA LYS A 173 30.49 18.22 -6.74
C LYS A 173 30.43 19.35 -7.77
N ASN A 174 30.87 20.55 -7.37
CA ASN A 174 30.91 21.74 -8.25
C ASN A 174 29.54 22.06 -8.87
N SER A 175 28.47 21.92 -8.09
CA SER A 175 27.08 22.09 -8.53
C SER A 175 26.20 22.55 -7.37
N GLY A 176 25.20 23.40 -7.65
CA GLY A 176 24.16 23.81 -6.71
C GLY A 176 23.09 22.74 -6.46
N LEU A 177 23.27 21.55 -7.04
CA LEU A 177 22.27 20.50 -7.10
C LEU A 177 22.55 19.38 -6.08
N VAL A 178 21.45 18.78 -5.63
CA VAL A 178 21.42 17.56 -4.83
C VAL A 178 20.63 16.52 -5.61
N ILE A 179 21.22 15.33 -5.76
CA ILE A 179 20.48 14.16 -6.26
C ILE A 179 19.98 13.39 -5.05
N GLY A 180 18.67 13.22 -4.97
CA GLY A 180 18.03 12.49 -3.90
C GLY A 180 17.18 11.34 -4.40
N LYS A 181 16.80 10.48 -3.45
CA LYS A 181 15.85 9.39 -3.60
C LYS A 181 14.89 9.45 -2.44
N LEU A 182 13.61 9.59 -2.76
CA LEU A 182 12.52 9.56 -1.78
C LEU A 182 12.29 8.14 -1.26
N PRO A 183 11.69 8.00 -0.07
CA PRO A 183 11.30 6.70 0.43
C PRO A 183 10.20 6.05 -0.45
N ILE A 184 10.15 4.72 -0.39
CA ILE A 184 9.39 3.86 -1.33
C ILE A 184 7.86 3.97 -1.19
N ASP A 185 7.38 4.66 -0.17
CA ASP A 185 5.99 4.96 0.08
C ASP A 185 5.47 6.14 -0.75
N ILE A 186 6.37 6.91 -1.39
CA ILE A 186 6.00 7.97 -2.33
C ILE A 186 5.78 7.37 -3.73
N PRO A 187 4.78 7.81 -4.51
CA PRO A 187 4.57 7.35 -5.88
C PRO A 187 5.76 7.65 -6.77
N LEU A 188 5.93 6.80 -7.78
CA LEU A 188 7.02 6.96 -8.75
C LEU A 188 6.80 8.24 -9.58
N PHE A 189 7.90 8.94 -9.88
CA PHE A 189 7.94 10.06 -10.80
C PHE A 189 8.01 9.57 -12.25
N LYS A 190 7.35 10.29 -13.16
CA LYS A 190 7.49 10.10 -14.60
C LYS A 190 8.95 10.28 -15.01
N ASN A 191 9.44 9.50 -15.96
CA ASN A 191 10.77 9.75 -16.53
C ASN A 191 10.78 11.03 -17.38
N ILE A 192 11.31 12.12 -16.80
CA ILE A 192 11.54 13.42 -17.46
C ILE A 192 13.00 13.66 -17.83
N VAL A 193 13.92 12.74 -17.50
CA VAL A 193 15.35 12.85 -17.86
C VAL A 193 15.53 13.02 -19.37
N LYS A 194 14.64 12.38 -20.16
CA LYS A 194 14.60 12.51 -21.62
C LYS A 194 14.25 13.92 -22.13
N TYR A 195 13.78 14.84 -21.30
CA TYR A 195 13.49 16.22 -21.69
C TYR A 195 14.65 17.17 -21.40
N PHE A 196 15.67 16.76 -20.65
CA PHE A 196 16.88 17.57 -20.45
C PHE A 196 17.73 17.56 -21.72
N ILE A 197 18.33 18.71 -22.03
CA ILE A 197 19.09 18.95 -23.25
C ILE A 197 20.26 17.97 -23.41
N ASP A 198 20.52 17.51 -24.64
CA ASP A 198 21.75 16.79 -24.98
C ASP A 198 22.93 17.79 -24.99
N GLY A 199 24.05 17.44 -24.33
CA GLY A 199 25.20 18.35 -24.19
C GLY A 199 25.74 18.90 -25.52
N LYS A 200 25.60 18.14 -26.62
CA LYS A 200 26.00 18.54 -27.97
C LYS A 200 25.21 19.72 -28.57
N LEU A 201 24.02 20.02 -28.03
CA LEU A 201 23.12 21.06 -28.56
C LEU A 201 23.21 22.39 -27.80
N VAL A 202 23.85 22.40 -26.63
CA VAL A 202 23.87 23.55 -25.70
C VAL A 202 24.35 24.84 -26.36
N ASN A 203 25.47 24.79 -27.10
CA ASN A 203 26.07 25.97 -27.73
C ASN A 203 25.27 26.52 -28.93
N ASN A 204 24.26 25.77 -29.40
CA ASN A 204 23.45 26.12 -30.57
C ASN A 204 22.01 26.50 -30.17
N LEU A 205 21.76 26.74 -28.88
CA LEU A 205 20.44 27.12 -28.38
C LEU A 205 20.09 28.57 -28.74
N PRO A 206 18.83 28.87 -29.10
CA PRO A 206 18.36 30.24 -29.22
C PRO A 206 18.37 30.97 -27.87
N HIS A 207 18.58 32.29 -27.92
CA HIS A 207 18.62 33.16 -26.74
C HIS A 207 17.28 33.30 -26.02
N LYS A 208 16.15 32.91 -26.62
CA LYS A 208 14.85 32.98 -25.95
C LYS A 208 14.50 31.69 -25.24
N ALA A 209 14.14 31.80 -23.97
CA ALA A 209 13.69 30.69 -23.13
C ALA A 209 12.54 31.11 -22.22
N PHE A 210 11.91 30.12 -21.61
CA PHE A 210 10.95 30.26 -20.55
C PHE A 210 11.60 29.89 -19.22
N VAL A 211 11.51 30.75 -18.23
CA VAL A 211 11.73 30.38 -16.82
C VAL A 211 10.38 29.99 -16.26
N VAL A 212 10.20 28.71 -15.97
CA VAL A 212 8.94 28.14 -15.50
C VAL A 212 9.00 27.97 -14.01
N GLU A 213 8.14 28.69 -13.30
CA GLU A 213 7.97 28.61 -11.87
C GLU A 213 6.74 27.75 -11.52
N PRO A 214 6.95 26.56 -10.92
CA PRO A 214 5.86 25.81 -10.31
C PRO A 214 5.46 26.42 -8.96
N GLU A 215 4.21 26.83 -8.83
CA GLU A 215 3.70 27.39 -7.57
C GLU A 215 3.30 26.30 -6.56
N PRO A 216 3.57 26.50 -5.25
CA PRO A 216 3.13 25.57 -4.22
C PRO A 216 1.61 25.34 -4.29
N PRO A 217 1.12 24.10 -4.16
CA PRO A 217 -0.31 23.82 -4.21
C PRO A 217 -1.05 24.55 -3.09
N ASN A 218 -2.18 25.15 -3.42
CA ASN A 218 -3.08 25.73 -2.43
C ASN A 218 -4.11 24.67 -1.98
N TYR A 219 -3.95 24.15 -0.77
CA TYR A 219 -4.80 23.10 -0.20
C TYR A 219 -6.14 23.63 0.33
N ASN A 220 -6.88 24.37 -0.48
CA ASN A 220 -8.25 24.76 -0.17
C ASN A 220 -9.20 23.68 -0.71
N ASN A 221 -10.35 23.42 -0.09
CA ASN A 221 -11.29 22.32 -0.41
C ASN A 221 -11.88 22.28 -1.85
N LYS A 222 -11.30 23.02 -2.81
CA LYS A 222 -11.52 22.91 -4.25
C LYS A 222 -10.22 22.44 -4.88
N MET A 223 -10.30 21.32 -5.62
CA MET A 223 -9.19 20.63 -6.31
C MET A 223 -7.90 21.45 -6.47
N ASN A 224 -6.87 21.04 -5.76
CA ASN A 224 -5.56 21.68 -5.80
C ASN A 224 -4.99 21.66 -7.22
N THR A 225 -4.46 22.79 -7.68
CA THR A 225 -3.65 22.86 -8.91
C THR A 225 -2.22 23.27 -8.54
N CYS A 226 -1.23 22.71 -9.23
CA CYS A 226 0.11 23.33 -9.29
C CYS A 226 0.12 24.19 -10.55
N ASP A 227 -0.06 25.48 -10.33
CA ASP A 227 -0.02 26.45 -11.41
C ASP A 227 1.44 26.62 -11.85
N LEU A 228 1.62 26.81 -13.16
CA LEU A 228 2.93 27.06 -13.75
C LEU A 228 2.94 28.48 -14.27
N THR A 229 3.80 29.31 -13.70
CA THR A 229 4.02 30.67 -14.18
C THR A 229 5.19 30.65 -15.16
N TRP A 230 4.94 31.11 -16.39
CA TRP A 230 5.90 31.09 -17.49
C TRP A 230 6.44 32.49 -17.73
N HIS A 231 7.72 32.71 -17.46
CA HIS A 231 8.38 33.98 -17.73
C HIS A 231 9.20 33.90 -19.02
N VAL A 232 8.94 34.78 -19.98
CA VAL A 232 9.69 34.84 -21.24
C VAL A 232 10.96 35.66 -21.04
N GLU A 233 12.11 35.03 -21.24
CA GLU A 233 13.41 35.61 -20.92
C GLU A 233 14.39 35.47 -22.09
N ASP A 234 15.29 36.45 -22.18
CA ASP A 234 16.51 36.34 -22.98
C ASP A 234 17.62 35.76 -22.08
N ILE A 235 18.10 34.55 -22.41
CA ILE A 235 19.12 33.80 -21.68
C ILE A 235 20.50 33.94 -22.33
N THR A 236 21.53 34.04 -21.49
CA THR A 236 22.94 34.05 -21.90
C THR A 236 23.68 32.91 -21.20
N LEU A 237 24.42 32.10 -21.95
CA LEU A 237 25.27 31.04 -21.42
C LEU A 237 26.63 31.61 -21.01
N HIS A 238 27.12 31.23 -19.84
CA HIS A 238 28.45 31.56 -19.34
C HIS A 238 29.24 30.28 -19.02
N ASP A 239 30.55 30.33 -19.17
CA ASP A 239 31.51 29.23 -18.91
C ASP A 239 32.67 29.65 -17.98
N ASP A 240 32.56 30.81 -17.34
CA ASP A 240 33.59 31.44 -16.50
C ASP A 240 33.54 31.01 -15.02
N GLY A 241 32.51 30.25 -14.64
CA GLY A 241 32.30 29.77 -13.28
C GLY A 241 31.74 30.81 -12.32
N PHE A 242 30.80 30.38 -11.50
CA PHE A 242 30.03 31.25 -10.61
C PHE A 242 29.95 30.67 -9.20
N ASN A 243 30.04 31.54 -8.21
CA ASN A 243 29.96 31.18 -6.79
C ASN A 243 28.64 31.67 -6.19
N VAL A 244 27.86 30.74 -5.63
CA VAL A 244 26.64 31.07 -4.86
C VAL A 244 26.95 30.91 -3.37
N PRO A 245 26.84 31.99 -2.56
CA PRO A 245 26.97 31.88 -1.11
C PRO A 245 25.81 31.09 -0.50
N HIS A 246 26.08 30.31 0.55
CA HIS A 246 25.03 29.59 1.26
C HIS A 246 24.07 30.53 1.99
N VAL A 247 22.77 30.23 1.91
CA VAL A 247 21.64 31.04 2.44
C VAL A 247 21.70 31.26 3.98
N MET A 248 22.57 30.54 4.70
CA MET A 248 22.74 30.64 6.16
C MET A 248 24.16 31.03 6.58
N ALA A 249 24.78 32.00 5.88
CA ALA A 249 26.01 32.65 6.36
C ALA A 249 25.75 33.42 7.68
N ILE A 250 25.63 32.67 8.78
CA ILE A 250 25.77 33.16 10.16
C ILE A 250 27.14 32.71 10.71
N ASN A 251 27.75 31.67 10.12
CA ASN A 251 29.11 31.23 10.43
C ASN A 251 29.98 31.36 9.17
N ASP A 252 31.09 32.08 9.28
CA ASP A 252 32.05 32.41 8.20
C ASP A 252 32.83 31.21 7.59
N ASP A 253 32.53 29.97 8.00
CA ASP A 253 33.32 28.78 7.63
C ASP A 253 32.76 27.95 6.45
N LEU A 254 31.60 28.31 5.89
CA LEU A 254 30.99 27.57 4.77
C LEU A 254 31.46 28.11 3.41
N LYS A 255 32.25 27.30 2.69
CA LYS A 255 32.71 27.63 1.32
C LYS A 255 31.50 27.79 0.38
N PRO A 256 31.49 28.81 -0.50
CA PRO A 256 30.41 29.01 -1.46
C PRO A 256 30.34 27.85 -2.46
N THR A 257 29.14 27.59 -2.98
CA THR A 257 28.92 26.58 -4.00
C THR A 257 29.38 27.10 -5.36
N PHE A 258 30.38 26.45 -5.93
CA PHE A 258 30.93 26.78 -7.25
C PHE A 258 30.30 25.92 -8.33
N PHE A 259 29.95 26.49 -9.48
CA PHE A 259 29.56 25.75 -10.69
C PHE A 259 30.03 26.47 -11.94
N GLN A 260 30.42 25.71 -12.97
CA GLN A 260 31.19 26.25 -14.08
C GLN A 260 30.35 26.83 -15.23
N HIS A 261 29.17 26.25 -15.50
CA HIS A 261 28.35 26.63 -16.65
C HIS A 261 26.92 26.97 -16.21
N TYR A 262 26.45 28.16 -16.58
CA TYR A 262 25.17 28.68 -16.10
C TYR A 262 24.53 29.63 -17.09
N TRP A 263 23.21 29.76 -16.97
CA TRP A 263 22.39 30.72 -17.70
C TRP A 263 22.13 31.94 -16.84
N SER A 264 22.22 33.14 -17.42
CA SER A 264 21.77 34.39 -16.79
C SER A 264 20.57 35.00 -17.54
N TYR A 265 19.62 35.58 -16.80
CA TYR A 265 18.41 36.23 -17.32
C TYR A 265 17.88 37.28 -16.30
N LYS A 266 16.78 38.00 -16.60
CA LYS A 266 16.29 39.10 -15.76
C LYS A 266 15.47 38.60 -14.57
N VAL A 267 14.57 37.64 -14.78
CA VAL A 267 13.68 37.14 -13.71
C VAL A 267 14.45 36.55 -12.53
N ASN A 268 14.12 37.02 -11.33
CA ASN A 268 14.71 36.59 -10.07
C ASN A 268 13.79 36.95 -8.89
N GLY A 269 14.09 36.41 -7.70
CA GLY A 269 13.34 36.73 -6.49
C GLY A 269 13.37 35.61 -5.46
N ARG A 270 12.89 35.90 -4.25
CA ARG A 270 12.67 34.88 -3.22
C ARG A 270 11.59 33.91 -3.70
N GLY A 271 11.90 32.62 -3.68
CA GLY A 271 10.97 31.58 -4.12
C GLY A 271 11.25 31.04 -5.52
N MET A 272 12.09 31.68 -6.34
CA MET A 272 12.40 31.21 -7.71
C MET A 272 13.32 29.97 -7.76
N CYS A 273 13.99 29.65 -6.67
CA CYS A 273 14.86 28.48 -6.57
C CYS A 273 14.12 27.18 -6.96
N GLY A 274 14.75 26.38 -7.83
CA GLY A 274 14.19 25.13 -8.34
C GLY A 274 13.28 25.29 -9.57
N SER A 275 13.05 26.51 -10.04
CA SER A 275 12.35 26.76 -11.32
C SER A 275 13.14 26.22 -12.50
N LEU A 276 12.44 25.78 -13.55
CA LEU A 276 13.07 25.16 -14.72
C LEU A 276 13.29 26.20 -15.81
N VAL A 277 14.44 26.14 -16.49
CA VAL A 277 14.70 26.94 -17.70
C VAL A 277 14.46 26.04 -18.91
N ILE A 278 13.59 26.49 -19.80
CA ILE A 278 13.11 25.72 -20.95
C ILE A 278 13.32 26.53 -22.22
N SER A 279 14.00 25.97 -23.23
CA SER A 279 14.17 26.67 -24.49
C SER A 279 12.82 26.94 -25.17
N ASN A 280 12.68 28.12 -25.81
CA ASN A 280 11.51 28.41 -26.66
C ASN A 280 11.61 27.74 -28.05
N ALA A 281 12.71 27.01 -28.30
CA ALA A 281 12.90 26.26 -29.52
C ALA A 281 12.10 24.94 -29.52
N GLN A 282 11.61 24.52 -30.68
CA GLN A 282 11.02 23.21 -30.90
C GLN A 282 12.12 22.13 -30.82
N LEU A 283 12.37 21.63 -29.62
CA LEU A 283 13.37 20.61 -29.32
C LEU A 283 12.69 19.39 -28.68
N SER A 284 13.24 18.19 -28.95
CA SER A 284 12.87 16.97 -28.21
C SER A 284 13.29 17.02 -26.75
N ASN A 285 14.31 17.83 -26.44
CA ASN A 285 14.97 17.95 -25.15
C ASN A 285 14.99 19.43 -24.70
N PRO A 286 13.83 20.01 -24.33
CA PRO A 286 13.70 21.45 -24.18
C PRO A 286 14.17 22.00 -22.81
N ILE A 287 14.38 21.18 -21.78
CA ILE A 287 14.83 21.64 -20.46
C ILE A 287 16.34 21.87 -20.49
N VAL A 288 16.78 23.10 -20.22
CA VAL A 288 18.18 23.54 -20.39
C VAL A 288 18.85 23.91 -19.08
N GLY A 289 18.12 24.05 -17.97
CA GLY A 289 18.72 24.35 -16.68
C GLY A 289 17.73 24.45 -15.53
N ILE A 290 18.27 24.67 -14.32
CA ILE A 290 17.51 24.81 -13.08
C ILE A 290 17.95 26.09 -12.36
N HIS A 291 17.00 26.95 -12.00
CA HIS A 291 17.25 28.20 -11.26
C HIS A 291 17.80 27.90 -9.86
N ILE A 292 18.89 28.57 -9.50
CA ILE A 292 19.61 28.33 -8.25
C ILE A 292 19.89 29.59 -7.44
N ALA A 293 19.96 30.76 -8.07
CA ALA A 293 20.32 32.00 -7.40
C ALA A 293 19.81 33.25 -8.13
N GLY A 294 19.72 34.36 -7.41
CA GLY A 294 19.45 35.69 -7.95
C GLY A 294 20.27 36.76 -7.25
N MET A 295 20.50 37.89 -7.92
CA MET A 295 21.18 39.03 -7.33
C MET A 295 20.30 39.69 -6.26
N VAL A 296 20.92 40.14 -5.16
CA VAL A 296 20.22 40.87 -4.09
C VAL A 296 19.61 42.18 -4.60
N SER A 297 20.22 42.79 -5.63
CA SER A 297 19.69 43.99 -6.31
C SER A 297 18.37 43.76 -7.05
N GLY A 298 17.98 42.50 -7.28
CA GLY A 298 16.76 42.18 -8.01
C GLY A 298 16.91 42.24 -9.54
N GLU A 299 18.13 42.32 -10.08
CA GLU A 299 18.34 42.61 -11.52
C GLU A 299 18.58 41.38 -12.39
N ARG A 300 19.13 40.28 -11.82
CA ARG A 300 19.48 39.07 -12.58
C ARG A 300 19.23 37.79 -11.80
N GLY A 301 18.77 36.77 -12.51
CA GLY A 301 18.67 35.39 -12.06
C GLY A 301 19.70 34.49 -12.74
N TYR A 302 20.04 33.39 -12.08
CA TYR A 302 21.03 32.41 -12.53
C TYR A 302 20.46 30.99 -12.43
N ALA A 303 20.66 30.20 -13.49
CA ALA A 303 20.34 28.77 -13.52
C ALA A 303 21.56 27.94 -13.90
N GLU A 304 21.75 26.81 -13.22
CA GLU A 304 22.78 25.85 -13.61
C GLU A 304 22.35 25.09 -14.87
N LEU A 305 23.28 24.91 -15.81
CA LEU A 305 23.08 24.05 -16.97
C LEU A 305 23.03 22.58 -16.54
N VAL A 306 21.95 21.88 -16.91
CA VAL A 306 21.77 20.45 -16.64
C VAL A 306 21.52 19.71 -17.94
N THR A 307 22.41 18.78 -18.30
CA THR A 307 22.27 17.96 -19.51
C THR A 307 21.78 16.55 -19.17
N LYS A 308 21.21 15.88 -20.17
CA LYS A 308 20.75 14.50 -20.04
C LYS A 308 21.87 13.54 -19.62
N GLU A 309 23.06 13.69 -20.21
CA GLU A 309 24.22 12.83 -19.93
C GLU A 309 24.64 12.94 -18.47
N THR A 310 24.64 14.15 -17.92
CA THR A 310 24.83 14.38 -16.48
C THR A 310 23.84 13.54 -15.69
N LEU A 311 22.55 13.67 -15.95
CA LEU A 311 21.53 13.00 -15.14
C LEU A 311 21.59 11.48 -15.27
N VAL A 312 21.78 10.95 -16.49
CA VAL A 312 21.91 9.51 -16.70
C VAL A 312 23.11 8.94 -15.94
N SER A 313 24.24 9.67 -15.89
CA SER A 313 25.42 9.23 -15.14
C SER A 313 25.22 9.23 -13.61
N LEU A 314 24.30 10.05 -13.10
CA LEU A 314 24.01 10.19 -11.66
C LEU A 314 22.93 9.23 -11.15
N LEU A 315 22.20 8.55 -12.04
CA LEU A 315 21.08 7.66 -11.71
C LEU A 315 21.45 6.19 -11.90
N ASP A 316 21.18 5.32 -10.91
CA ASP A 316 21.58 3.91 -10.90
C ASP A 316 20.97 3.06 -12.05
N ALA A 317 21.64 1.95 -12.38
CA ALA A 317 21.46 1.18 -13.62
C ALA A 317 20.29 0.17 -13.67
N VAL A 318 19.50 -0.03 -12.60
CA VAL A 318 18.42 -1.04 -12.58
C VAL A 318 17.12 -0.44 -12.09
N GLU A 319 16.17 -0.12 -12.99
CA GLU A 319 15.05 0.74 -12.59
C GLU A 319 13.70 0.41 -13.26
N ILE A 320 12.63 0.60 -12.48
CA ILE A 320 11.20 0.48 -12.84
C ILE A 320 10.72 1.88 -13.18
N GLU A 321 10.37 2.14 -14.44
CA GLU A 321 9.88 3.44 -14.89
C GLU A 321 8.36 3.58 -14.67
N ASP A 322 7.94 4.76 -14.22
CA ASP A 322 6.53 5.16 -14.28
C ASP A 322 6.29 5.99 -15.54
N ILE A 323 5.20 5.68 -16.24
CA ILE A 323 4.80 6.36 -17.48
C ILE A 323 3.55 7.20 -17.22
N GLU A 324 3.31 8.18 -18.07
CA GLU A 324 2.03 8.89 -18.11
C GLU A 324 0.90 7.93 -18.43
N ILE A 325 0.03 7.74 -17.43
CA ILE A 325 -1.15 6.91 -17.56
C ILE A 325 -2.25 7.80 -18.10
N GLU A 326 -2.17 8.05 -19.41
CA GLU A 326 -3.17 8.84 -20.14
C GLU A 326 -4.40 7.97 -20.51
N GLY A 327 -4.33 6.67 -20.24
CA GLY A 327 -5.33 5.71 -20.68
C GLY A 327 -4.85 4.26 -20.71
N GLN A 328 -5.71 3.40 -21.26
CA GLN A 328 -5.45 1.98 -21.47
C GLN A 328 -5.69 1.61 -22.93
N MET A 329 -4.73 0.89 -23.53
CA MET A 329 -4.93 0.27 -24.85
C MET A 329 -5.91 -0.91 -24.73
N PHE A 330 -6.91 -0.97 -25.62
CA PHE A 330 -7.93 -2.01 -25.69
C PHE A 330 -8.20 -2.39 -27.15
N GLY A 331 -7.57 -3.47 -27.61
CA GLY A 331 -7.52 -3.78 -29.04
C GLY A 331 -6.81 -2.66 -29.81
N ASP A 332 -7.50 -2.07 -30.78
CA ASP A 332 -7.01 -0.92 -31.56
C ASP A 332 -7.52 0.44 -31.00
N GLU A 333 -8.27 0.43 -29.90
CA GLU A 333 -8.82 1.63 -29.25
C GLU A 333 -7.99 2.04 -28.04
N TYR A 334 -7.64 3.33 -27.92
CA TYR A 334 -7.01 3.87 -26.71
C TYR A 334 -8.07 4.52 -25.81
N ILE A 335 -8.37 3.89 -24.68
CA ILE A 335 -9.32 4.41 -23.70
C ILE A 335 -8.63 5.50 -22.89
N LYS A 336 -8.81 6.76 -23.32
CA LYS A 336 -8.24 7.93 -22.65
C LYS A 336 -8.91 8.21 -21.30
N ILE A 337 -8.12 8.51 -20.28
CA ILE A 337 -8.60 9.09 -19.02
C ILE A 337 -8.63 10.61 -19.22
N GLU A 338 -9.83 11.20 -19.24
CA GLU A 338 -10.01 12.62 -19.46
C GLU A 338 -9.77 13.39 -18.16
N ASN A 339 -8.82 14.34 -18.18
CA ASN A 339 -8.59 15.26 -17.08
C ASN A 339 -9.68 16.37 -17.05
N ASN A 340 -10.95 15.98 -16.99
CA ASN A 340 -12.11 16.87 -16.92
C ASN A 340 -12.99 16.44 -15.74
N PHE A 341 -12.76 17.06 -14.59
CA PHE A 341 -13.42 16.70 -13.34
C PHE A 341 -14.86 17.23 -13.22
N ASP A 342 -15.29 18.16 -14.08
CA ASP A 342 -16.69 18.63 -14.11
C ASP A 342 -17.66 17.51 -14.52
N LYS A 343 -17.14 16.46 -15.18
CA LYS A 343 -17.91 15.28 -15.60
C LYS A 343 -18.00 14.21 -14.50
N VAL A 344 -17.40 14.40 -13.33
CA VAL A 344 -17.40 13.40 -12.25
C VAL A 344 -18.83 13.16 -11.76
N LYS A 345 -19.28 11.89 -11.76
CA LYS A 345 -20.63 11.51 -11.31
C LYS A 345 -20.82 11.70 -9.81
N SER A 346 -19.75 11.62 -9.01
CA SER A 346 -19.81 11.79 -7.56
C SER A 346 -18.44 12.15 -7.00
N ASN A 347 -18.40 13.17 -6.14
CA ASN A 347 -17.15 13.63 -5.54
C ASN A 347 -16.61 12.61 -4.54
N LEU A 348 -15.29 12.51 -4.52
CA LEU A 348 -14.54 11.68 -3.58
C LEU A 348 -13.42 12.53 -2.99
N GLU A 349 -13.27 12.49 -1.67
CA GLU A 349 -12.29 13.31 -0.95
C GLU A 349 -11.32 12.43 -0.15
N GLY A 350 -10.08 12.89 -0.03
CA GLY A 350 -9.03 12.27 0.76
C GLY A 350 -7.66 12.38 0.07
N THR A 351 -6.67 11.66 0.59
CA THR A 351 -5.29 11.67 0.08
C THR A 351 -5.08 10.57 -0.96
N GLY A 352 -4.97 10.97 -2.23
CA GLY A 352 -4.64 10.09 -3.35
C GLY A 352 -4.56 10.87 -4.66
N ASN A 353 -4.11 10.20 -5.72
CA ASN A 353 -3.93 10.82 -7.03
C ASN A 353 -5.21 10.71 -7.85
N PHE A 354 -5.95 11.81 -8.03
CA PHE A 354 -7.11 11.83 -8.93
C PHE A 354 -6.64 11.97 -10.38
N LEU A 355 -6.90 10.94 -11.20
CA LEU A 355 -6.33 10.84 -12.55
C LEU A 355 -7.26 11.42 -13.63
N GLY A 356 -8.58 11.44 -13.38
CA GLY A 356 -9.58 11.97 -14.30
C GLY A 356 -10.80 11.07 -14.40
N VAL A 357 -11.52 11.16 -15.52
CA VAL A 357 -12.73 10.36 -15.77
C VAL A 357 -12.59 9.48 -17.01
N VAL A 358 -13.20 8.30 -16.98
CA VAL A 358 -13.38 7.48 -18.19
C VAL A 358 -14.56 7.97 -19.02
N PRO A 359 -14.56 7.76 -20.35
CA PRO A 359 -15.72 8.03 -21.20
C PRO A 359 -16.96 7.28 -20.71
N ASN A 360 -18.15 7.82 -20.95
CA ASN A 360 -19.42 7.25 -20.47
C ASN A 360 -19.63 5.78 -20.88
N LYS A 361 -19.14 5.37 -22.07
CA LYS A 361 -19.14 3.97 -22.55
C LYS A 361 -18.46 3.01 -21.56
N TYR A 362 -17.45 3.49 -20.83
CA TYR A 362 -16.63 2.70 -19.91
C TYR A 362 -16.92 2.98 -18.43
N ALA A 363 -17.87 3.87 -18.13
CA ALA A 363 -18.26 4.16 -16.75
C ALA A 363 -18.92 2.93 -16.11
N TYR A 364 -18.56 2.66 -14.87
CA TYR A 364 -19.18 1.61 -14.06
C TYR A 364 -20.52 2.09 -13.48
N ASN A 365 -21.54 1.25 -13.60
CA ASN A 365 -22.86 1.47 -13.01
C ASN A 365 -23.13 0.34 -12.01
N PRO A 366 -23.02 0.59 -10.69
CA PRO A 366 -23.20 -0.46 -9.70
C PRO A 366 -24.66 -0.95 -9.63
N PRO A 367 -24.88 -2.25 -9.34
CA PRO A 367 -26.22 -2.76 -9.07
C PRO A 367 -26.88 -2.01 -7.92
N SER A 368 -28.15 -1.62 -8.10
CA SER A 368 -28.92 -0.86 -7.10
C SER A 368 -29.78 -1.73 -6.19
N LYS A 369 -29.90 -3.03 -6.47
CA LYS A 369 -30.71 -3.99 -5.72
C LYS A 369 -29.87 -5.19 -5.32
N SER A 370 -30.17 -5.75 -4.16
CA SER A 370 -29.54 -6.98 -3.68
C SER A 370 -30.11 -8.18 -4.41
N LYS A 371 -29.25 -9.16 -4.71
CA LYS A 371 -29.65 -10.51 -5.15
C LYS A 371 -30.04 -11.39 -3.97
N CYS A 372 -29.81 -10.96 -2.74
CA CYS A 372 -30.21 -11.69 -1.53
C CYS A 372 -31.70 -11.44 -1.25
N LYS A 373 -32.46 -12.50 -0.98
CA LYS A 373 -33.89 -12.44 -0.63
C LYS A 373 -34.18 -13.28 0.62
N HIS A 374 -35.31 -13.01 1.25
CA HIS A 374 -35.80 -13.84 2.35
C HIS A 374 -36.16 -15.24 1.85
N SER A 375 -35.81 -16.25 2.64
CA SER A 375 -36.11 -17.65 2.37
C SER A 375 -37.53 -18.03 2.83
N MET A 376 -37.98 -19.25 2.52
CA MET A 376 -39.24 -19.78 3.09
C MET A 376 -39.23 -19.88 4.62
N CYS A 377 -38.03 -19.99 5.21
CA CYS A 377 -37.80 -20.14 6.65
C CYS A 377 -37.67 -18.79 7.38
N TYR A 378 -37.73 -17.65 6.68
CA TYR A 378 -37.49 -16.32 7.23
C TYR A 378 -38.37 -16.02 8.45
N ASN A 379 -37.74 -15.79 9.60
CA ASN A 379 -38.40 -15.57 10.90
C ASN A 379 -39.28 -16.73 11.39
N LYS A 380 -39.20 -17.92 10.79
CA LYS A 380 -40.02 -19.09 11.15
C LYS A 380 -39.26 -20.13 11.97
N ILE A 381 -38.01 -20.42 11.60
CA ILE A 381 -37.16 -21.33 12.37
C ILE A 381 -36.41 -20.55 13.44
N THR A 382 -35.71 -19.49 13.04
CA THR A 382 -34.95 -18.54 13.88
C THR A 382 -35.37 -17.12 13.52
N ILE A 383 -35.12 -16.15 14.41
CA ILE A 383 -35.45 -14.74 14.17
C ILE A 383 -34.25 -14.03 13.55
N SER A 384 -34.46 -13.38 12.41
CA SER A 384 -33.42 -12.66 11.67
C SER A 384 -33.00 -11.36 12.38
N THR A 385 -31.70 -11.23 12.57
CA THR A 385 -31.04 -10.04 13.12
C THR A 385 -30.20 -9.30 12.07
N TYR A 386 -30.28 -9.73 10.81
CA TYR A 386 -29.60 -9.17 9.67
C TYR A 386 -30.58 -8.47 8.74
N ASP A 387 -30.07 -7.66 7.83
CA ASP A 387 -30.81 -7.01 6.75
C ASP A 387 -29.88 -6.84 5.53
N LEU A 388 -30.48 -6.41 4.42
CA LEU A 388 -29.79 -6.10 3.17
C LEU A 388 -28.88 -4.87 3.35
N PRO A 389 -27.66 -4.90 2.77
CA PRO A 389 -26.77 -3.75 2.79
C PRO A 389 -27.37 -2.60 1.97
N HIS A 390 -26.93 -1.36 2.24
CA HIS A 390 -27.31 -0.25 1.37
C HIS A 390 -26.43 -0.25 0.12
N LEU A 391 -27.07 -0.33 -1.05
CA LEU A 391 -26.42 -0.45 -2.35
C LEU A 391 -26.57 0.80 -3.23
N HIS A 392 -27.44 1.73 -2.84
CA HIS A 392 -27.76 2.91 -3.66
C HIS A 392 -27.95 4.16 -2.78
N ASN A 393 -27.65 5.33 -3.33
CA ASN A 393 -27.85 6.63 -2.65
C ASN A 393 -29.31 7.07 -2.52
N LYS A 394 -30.24 6.27 -3.04
CA LYS A 394 -31.70 6.48 -2.94
C LYS A 394 -32.35 5.48 -1.98
N ASP A 395 -31.56 4.66 -1.29
CA ASP A 395 -32.08 3.79 -0.24
C ASP A 395 -32.54 4.69 0.93
N PRO A 396 -33.84 4.70 1.29
CA PRO A 396 -34.35 5.60 2.33
C PRO A 396 -33.75 5.35 3.72
N ARG A 397 -33.09 4.20 3.91
CA ARG A 397 -32.43 3.82 5.17
C ARG A 397 -31.03 4.43 5.31
N PHE A 398 -30.50 5.09 4.27
CA PHE A 398 -29.13 5.56 4.23
C PHE A 398 -28.98 6.94 3.58
N GLU A 399 -28.36 7.87 4.30
CA GLU A 399 -28.02 9.18 3.78
C GLU A 399 -26.67 9.16 3.05
N GLY A 400 -26.64 9.71 1.83
CA GLY A 400 -25.44 9.80 1.00
C GLY A 400 -25.19 8.56 0.14
N SER A 401 -23.98 8.44 -0.42
CA SER A 401 -23.61 7.34 -1.32
C SER A 401 -22.81 6.25 -0.58
N PRO A 402 -23.31 5.01 -0.49
CA PRO A 402 -22.55 3.92 0.14
C PRO A 402 -21.24 3.64 -0.62
N MET A 403 -21.23 3.84 -1.95
CA MET A 403 -20.04 3.72 -2.79
C MET A 403 -18.97 4.74 -2.39
N VAL A 404 -19.34 6.03 -2.31
CA VAL A 404 -18.41 7.11 -1.93
C VAL A 404 -17.86 6.89 -0.52
N LYS A 405 -18.73 6.54 0.43
CA LYS A 405 -18.32 6.24 1.81
C LYS A 405 -17.33 5.08 1.87
N GLY A 406 -17.58 4.02 1.10
CA GLY A 406 -16.67 2.88 1.00
C GLY A 406 -15.31 3.26 0.38
N CYS A 407 -15.32 3.96 -0.76
CA CYS A 407 -14.10 4.36 -1.48
C CYS A 407 -13.26 5.38 -0.69
N SER A 408 -13.87 6.18 0.19
CA SER A 408 -13.15 7.15 1.03
C SER A 408 -12.09 6.51 1.93
N TYR A 409 -12.21 5.21 2.24
CA TYR A 409 -11.21 4.49 3.03
C TYR A 409 -9.92 4.20 2.25
N HIS A 410 -9.97 4.14 0.91
CA HIS A 410 -8.76 4.02 0.07
C HIS A 410 -7.87 5.27 0.11
N LEU A 411 -8.47 6.42 0.44
CA LEU A 411 -7.81 7.73 0.46
C LEU A 411 -7.38 8.16 1.87
N LYS A 412 -7.15 7.19 2.76
CA LYS A 412 -6.72 7.41 4.16
C LYS A 412 -5.42 6.66 4.44
N PRO A 413 -4.29 7.10 3.86
CA PRO A 413 -3.01 6.42 4.02
C PRO A 413 -2.59 6.29 5.48
N VAL A 414 -1.95 5.17 5.79
CA VAL A 414 -1.28 4.93 7.08
C VAL A 414 0.12 5.52 7.04
N LYS A 415 0.69 5.80 8.21
CA LYS A 415 2.06 6.31 8.30
C LYS A 415 3.06 5.17 8.12
N PRO A 416 4.15 5.35 7.36
CA PRO A 416 5.14 4.30 7.16
C PRO A 416 5.91 3.97 8.44
N PHE A 417 6.37 2.73 8.56
CA PHE A 417 7.38 2.35 9.54
C PHE A 417 8.75 2.90 9.17
N GLU A 418 9.61 3.08 10.17
CA GLU A 418 11.02 3.40 9.92
C GLU A 418 11.67 2.28 9.12
N GLN A 419 12.38 2.63 8.03
CA GLN A 419 12.95 1.65 7.10
C GLN A 419 13.93 0.67 7.78
N SER A 420 14.66 1.15 8.80
CA SER A 420 15.59 0.32 9.58
C SER A 420 14.88 -0.79 10.34
N LEU A 421 13.72 -0.48 10.94
CA LEU A 421 12.89 -1.43 11.70
C LEU A 421 12.18 -2.40 10.77
N LEU A 422 11.62 -1.89 9.66
CA LEU A 422 10.96 -2.71 8.65
C LEU A 422 11.95 -3.73 8.07
N LYS A 423 13.20 -3.33 7.79
CA LYS A 423 14.23 -4.24 7.26
C LYS A 423 14.51 -5.44 8.18
N LEU A 424 14.50 -5.23 9.50
CA LEU A 424 14.65 -6.32 10.47
C LEU A 424 13.47 -7.30 10.41
N ALA A 425 12.24 -6.78 10.35
CA ALA A 425 11.03 -7.59 10.20
C ALA A 425 11.01 -8.36 8.87
N VAL A 426 11.40 -7.71 7.77
CA VAL A 426 11.47 -8.30 6.43
C VAL A 426 12.44 -9.47 6.42
N ASN A 427 13.62 -9.34 7.01
CA ASN A 427 14.60 -10.42 7.05
C ASN A 427 14.07 -11.65 7.81
N ASP A 428 13.43 -11.49 8.97
CA ASP A 428 12.84 -12.60 9.74
C ASP A 428 11.72 -13.31 8.95
N VAL A 429 10.78 -12.53 8.40
CA VAL A 429 9.66 -13.10 7.61
C VAL A 429 10.19 -13.81 6.36
N LYS A 430 11.21 -13.23 5.71
CA LYS A 430 11.85 -13.82 4.54
C LYS A 430 12.50 -15.16 4.85
N GLU A 431 13.30 -15.24 5.92
CA GLU A 431 13.95 -16.47 6.35
C GLU A 431 12.93 -17.56 6.70
N LEU A 432 11.84 -17.18 7.39
CA LEU A 432 10.73 -18.08 7.69
C LEU A 432 10.07 -18.65 6.43
N ILE A 433 9.78 -17.79 5.45
CA ILE A 433 9.17 -18.19 4.16
C ILE A 433 10.14 -19.09 3.38
N PHE A 434 11.41 -18.74 3.28
CA PHE A 434 12.39 -19.52 2.50
C PHE A 434 12.65 -20.91 3.09
N ALA A 435 12.58 -21.03 4.42
CA ALA A 435 12.74 -22.30 5.10
C ALA A 435 11.54 -23.25 4.90
N ASN A 436 10.32 -22.71 4.85
CA ASN A 436 9.10 -23.53 4.99
C ASN A 436 8.20 -23.58 3.75
N VAL A 437 8.21 -22.54 2.91
CA VAL A 437 7.39 -22.51 1.69
C VAL A 437 8.13 -23.23 0.58
N ARG A 438 7.73 -24.47 0.29
CA ARG A 438 8.38 -25.33 -0.71
C ARG A 438 7.54 -25.44 -1.99
N PRO A 439 8.17 -25.34 -3.17
CA PRO A 439 7.43 -25.45 -4.42
C PRO A 439 6.84 -26.86 -4.58
N LEU A 440 5.61 -26.92 -5.07
CA LEU A 440 4.90 -28.18 -5.32
C LEU A 440 5.24 -28.83 -6.66
N ARG A 441 5.82 -28.08 -7.58
CA ARG A 441 6.25 -28.56 -8.89
C ARG A 441 7.76 -28.46 -9.06
N GLN A 442 8.32 -29.41 -9.80
CA GLN A 442 9.76 -29.49 -10.06
C GLN A 442 10.33 -28.25 -10.75
N ARG A 443 9.55 -27.62 -11.63
CA ARG A 443 9.97 -26.42 -12.37
C ARG A 443 9.10 -25.24 -11.96
N VAL A 444 9.66 -24.33 -11.16
CA VAL A 444 9.05 -23.04 -10.85
C VAL A 444 9.41 -22.06 -11.96
N CYS A 445 8.40 -21.55 -12.68
CA CYS A 445 8.59 -20.55 -13.73
C CYS A 445 7.24 -19.94 -14.15
N LYS A 446 7.27 -18.93 -15.03
CA LYS A 446 6.05 -18.35 -15.62
C LYS A 446 5.14 -19.45 -16.21
N LEU A 447 3.90 -19.56 -15.72
CA LEU A 447 2.91 -20.51 -16.26
C LEU A 447 2.44 -20.09 -17.66
N SER A 448 2.00 -21.06 -18.46
CA SER A 448 1.28 -20.79 -19.70
C SER A 448 -0.11 -20.20 -19.44
N ILE A 449 -0.69 -19.54 -20.44
CA ILE A 449 -2.06 -19.00 -20.35
C ILE A 449 -3.05 -20.12 -20.03
N THR A 450 -2.94 -21.27 -20.70
CA THR A 450 -3.80 -22.43 -20.42
C THR A 450 -3.70 -22.88 -18.97
N GLN A 451 -2.50 -22.99 -18.41
CA GLN A 451 -2.32 -23.35 -17.00
C GLN A 451 -2.88 -22.30 -16.04
N SER A 452 -2.78 -21.01 -16.38
CA SER A 452 -3.38 -19.96 -15.57
C SER A 452 -4.90 -19.94 -15.64
N VAL A 453 -5.51 -20.21 -16.80
CA VAL A 453 -6.96 -20.21 -16.99
C VAL A 453 -7.60 -21.50 -16.47
N CYS A 454 -7.10 -22.66 -16.89
CA CYS A 454 -7.69 -23.97 -16.60
C CYS A 454 -7.15 -24.62 -15.32
N GLY A 455 -6.08 -24.07 -14.72
CA GLY A 455 -5.39 -24.74 -13.63
C GLY A 455 -4.46 -25.85 -14.12
N ILE A 456 -3.96 -26.65 -13.18
CA ILE A 456 -3.11 -27.81 -13.42
C ILE A 456 -3.71 -28.99 -12.64
N PRO A 457 -4.72 -29.67 -13.22
CA PRO A 457 -5.59 -30.63 -12.52
C PRO A 457 -4.85 -31.76 -11.80
N LYS A 458 -3.66 -32.15 -12.30
CA LYS A 458 -2.82 -33.21 -11.70
C LYS A 458 -2.14 -32.80 -10.39
N ILE A 459 -2.23 -31.53 -9.98
CA ILE A 459 -1.60 -31.03 -8.76
C ILE A 459 -2.67 -30.30 -7.93
N GLU A 460 -2.93 -30.84 -6.74
CA GLU A 460 -3.87 -30.27 -5.77
C GLU A 460 -3.60 -28.77 -5.54
N GLY A 461 -4.67 -27.96 -5.52
CA GLY A 461 -4.65 -26.52 -5.31
C GLY A 461 -4.42 -25.68 -6.57
N TYR A 462 -3.96 -26.26 -7.69
CA TYR A 462 -3.88 -25.56 -8.98
C TYR A 462 -5.22 -25.59 -9.72
N ASP A 463 -6.24 -24.98 -9.13
CA ASP A 463 -7.58 -24.93 -9.69
C ASP A 463 -7.68 -23.98 -10.90
N ALA A 464 -8.75 -24.14 -11.68
CA ALA A 464 -9.10 -23.17 -12.71
C ALA A 464 -9.41 -21.79 -12.11
N MET A 465 -9.32 -20.74 -12.93
CA MET A 465 -9.73 -19.41 -12.46
C MET A 465 -11.25 -19.33 -12.26
N GLU A 466 -11.69 -18.49 -11.32
CA GLU A 466 -13.12 -18.25 -11.08
C GLU A 466 -13.76 -17.54 -12.27
N PHE A 467 -14.67 -18.21 -12.96
CA PHE A 467 -15.33 -17.71 -14.16
C PHE A 467 -16.60 -16.92 -13.86
N ASP A 468 -17.26 -17.15 -12.73
CA ASP A 468 -18.56 -16.54 -12.43
C ASP A 468 -18.43 -15.08 -11.93
N THR A 469 -17.20 -14.65 -11.64
CA THR A 469 -16.90 -13.26 -11.28
C THR A 469 -16.81 -12.36 -12.52
N SER A 470 -16.89 -11.04 -12.32
CA SER A 470 -16.77 -10.04 -13.40
C SER A 470 -15.41 -10.12 -14.12
N GLU A 471 -15.38 -9.71 -15.39
CA GLU A 471 -14.19 -9.54 -16.22
C GLU A 471 -13.33 -8.34 -15.77
N GLY A 472 -13.93 -7.40 -15.04
CA GLY A 472 -13.32 -6.13 -14.69
C GLY A 472 -13.17 -5.19 -15.91
N PHE A 473 -12.41 -4.12 -15.70
CA PHE A 473 -12.26 -3.06 -16.70
C PHE A 473 -11.28 -3.45 -17.82
N PRO A 474 -11.54 -3.11 -19.10
CA PRO A 474 -12.76 -2.53 -19.66
C PRO A 474 -13.75 -3.59 -20.18
N PHE A 475 -13.41 -4.88 -20.06
CA PHE A 475 -14.17 -6.00 -20.66
C PHE A 475 -15.62 -6.06 -20.18
N SER A 476 -15.88 -5.75 -18.90
CA SER A 476 -17.25 -5.71 -18.38
C SER A 476 -18.13 -4.65 -19.06
N SER A 477 -17.53 -3.58 -19.58
CA SER A 477 -18.25 -2.49 -20.26
C SER A 477 -18.60 -2.81 -21.71
N VAL A 478 -17.97 -3.82 -22.30
CA VAL A 478 -18.18 -4.25 -23.69
C VAL A 478 -18.68 -5.69 -23.81
N ARG A 479 -19.15 -6.25 -22.69
CA ARG A 479 -19.72 -7.59 -22.64
C ARG A 479 -20.85 -7.72 -23.66
N PRO A 480 -20.85 -8.74 -24.54
CA PRO A 480 -21.94 -8.95 -25.48
C PRO A 480 -23.25 -9.26 -24.75
N SER A 481 -24.37 -8.85 -25.35
CA SER A 481 -25.70 -9.17 -24.83
C SER A 481 -25.91 -10.69 -24.76
N GLY A 482 -26.53 -11.17 -23.69
CA GLY A 482 -26.78 -12.60 -23.45
C GLY A 482 -25.72 -13.32 -22.61
N PHE A 483 -24.58 -12.68 -22.33
CA PHE A 483 -23.55 -13.22 -21.45
C PHE A 483 -23.59 -12.58 -20.06
N ASN A 484 -23.28 -13.36 -19.03
CA ASN A 484 -23.38 -12.93 -17.63
C ASN A 484 -22.07 -13.01 -16.84
N ASP A 485 -21.09 -13.74 -17.34
CA ASP A 485 -19.84 -14.08 -16.68
C ASP A 485 -18.66 -13.93 -17.65
N LYS A 486 -17.42 -14.16 -17.21
CA LYS A 486 -16.25 -13.94 -18.08
C LYS A 486 -16.02 -15.04 -19.11
N LYS A 487 -16.84 -16.10 -19.18
CA LYS A 487 -16.62 -17.24 -20.09
C LYS A 487 -16.68 -16.83 -21.56
N TRP A 488 -17.39 -15.76 -21.91
CA TRP A 488 -17.44 -15.26 -23.29
C TRP A 488 -16.08 -14.87 -23.88
N LEU A 489 -15.07 -14.66 -23.02
CA LEU A 489 -13.70 -14.37 -23.43
C LEU A 489 -12.88 -15.61 -23.77
N PHE A 490 -13.40 -16.81 -23.54
CA PHE A 490 -12.67 -18.07 -23.65
C PHE A 490 -13.49 -19.11 -24.40
N ASP A 491 -12.85 -19.78 -25.36
CA ASP A 491 -13.39 -21.00 -25.95
C ASP A 491 -12.92 -22.19 -25.11
N LEU A 492 -13.83 -22.72 -24.28
CA LEU A 492 -13.58 -23.76 -23.29
C LEU A 492 -14.43 -24.99 -23.58
N SER A 493 -13.79 -26.17 -23.51
CA SER A 493 -14.49 -27.44 -23.35
C SER A 493 -14.24 -28.02 -21.97
N VAL A 494 -15.15 -28.86 -21.48
CA VAL A 494 -15.00 -29.59 -20.21
C VAL A 494 -14.75 -31.05 -20.56
N GLY A 495 -13.57 -31.55 -20.19
CA GLY A 495 -13.18 -32.97 -20.33
C GLY A 495 -13.11 -33.66 -18.97
N ALA A 496 -12.69 -34.94 -18.98
CA ALA A 496 -12.50 -35.74 -17.77
C ALA A 496 -11.50 -35.12 -16.78
N ASP A 497 -10.48 -34.43 -17.30
CA ASP A 497 -9.43 -33.77 -16.51
C ASP A 497 -9.77 -32.29 -16.20
N GLY A 498 -11.00 -31.82 -16.44
CA GLY A 498 -11.41 -30.43 -16.23
C GLY A 498 -11.42 -29.57 -17.50
N TYR A 499 -11.19 -28.26 -17.36
CA TYR A 499 -11.28 -27.31 -18.48
C TYR A 499 -10.14 -27.48 -19.49
N LYS A 500 -10.48 -27.41 -20.77
CA LYS A 500 -9.54 -27.34 -21.89
C LYS A 500 -9.75 -26.04 -22.67
N LEU A 501 -8.72 -25.21 -22.71
CA LEU A 501 -8.72 -23.95 -23.44
C LEU A 501 -8.34 -24.15 -24.91
N HIS A 502 -9.24 -23.77 -25.81
CA HIS A 502 -9.02 -23.80 -27.26
C HIS A 502 -8.53 -22.46 -27.78
N SER A 503 -9.16 -21.36 -27.37
CA SER A 503 -8.78 -20.01 -27.75
C SER A 503 -9.19 -18.97 -26.70
N VAL A 504 -8.59 -17.78 -26.82
CA VAL A 504 -8.84 -16.61 -25.96
C VAL A 504 -9.21 -15.45 -26.87
N ASP A 505 -10.15 -14.60 -26.46
CA ASP A 505 -10.55 -13.39 -27.20
C ASP A 505 -9.30 -12.57 -27.60
N HIS A 506 -9.26 -12.18 -28.88
CA HIS A 506 -8.10 -11.51 -29.47
C HIS A 506 -7.75 -10.19 -28.76
N ARG A 507 -8.74 -9.43 -28.29
CA ARG A 507 -8.53 -8.16 -27.57
C ARG A 507 -7.90 -8.43 -26.21
N LEU A 508 -8.32 -9.49 -25.52
CA LEU A 508 -7.70 -9.93 -24.27
C LEU A 508 -6.23 -10.30 -24.48
N MET A 509 -5.92 -11.04 -25.54
CA MET A 509 -4.54 -11.37 -25.91
C MET A 509 -3.70 -10.12 -26.22
N GLN A 510 -4.25 -9.14 -26.96
CA GLN A 510 -3.57 -7.88 -27.29
C GLN A 510 -3.29 -7.04 -26.02
N VAL A 511 -4.26 -6.90 -25.12
CA VAL A 511 -4.10 -6.18 -23.84
C VAL A 511 -3.01 -6.83 -22.99
N MET A 512 -3.06 -8.16 -22.83
CA MET A 512 -2.04 -8.89 -22.08
C MET A 512 -0.64 -8.70 -22.69
N LYS A 513 -0.51 -8.80 -24.02
CA LYS A 513 0.78 -8.61 -24.71
C LYS A 513 1.32 -7.20 -24.53
N TYR A 514 0.47 -6.18 -24.65
CA TYR A 514 0.84 -4.78 -24.44
C TYR A 514 1.39 -4.54 -23.02
N LYS A 515 0.63 -4.98 -22.00
CA LYS A 515 1.05 -4.82 -20.60
C LYS A 515 2.28 -5.68 -20.24
N ASP A 516 2.41 -6.88 -20.81
CA ASP A 516 3.62 -7.73 -20.62
C ASP A 516 4.88 -7.04 -21.15
N ASN A 517 4.79 -6.36 -22.30
CA ASN A 517 5.91 -5.59 -22.87
C ASN A 517 6.29 -4.40 -21.99
N GLN A 518 5.30 -3.65 -21.49
CA GLN A 518 5.52 -2.57 -20.52
C GLN A 518 6.27 -3.10 -19.29
N ARG A 519 5.78 -4.17 -18.66
CA ARG A 519 6.42 -4.76 -17.47
C ARG A 519 7.86 -5.22 -17.72
N LYS A 520 8.15 -5.82 -18.88
CA LYS A 520 9.53 -6.21 -19.26
C LYS A 520 10.47 -5.01 -19.41
N GLN A 521 9.93 -3.89 -19.85
CA GLN A 521 10.65 -2.61 -19.94
C GLN A 521 10.76 -1.91 -18.57
N GLY A 522 10.11 -2.45 -17.53
CA GLY A 522 10.06 -1.83 -16.20
C GLY A 522 8.96 -0.79 -16.08
N ILE A 523 8.06 -0.67 -17.06
CA ILE A 523 6.98 0.30 -17.08
C ILE A 523 5.77 -0.25 -16.33
N VAL A 524 5.24 0.51 -15.37
CA VAL A 524 3.98 0.20 -14.68
C VAL A 524 2.78 0.41 -15.62
N PRO A 525 2.04 -0.65 -16.03
CA PRO A 525 0.87 -0.51 -16.88
C PRO A 525 -0.30 0.22 -16.20
N CYS A 526 -1.19 0.80 -17.00
CA CYS A 526 -2.51 1.22 -16.53
C CYS A 526 -3.40 0.00 -16.29
N THR A 527 -3.51 -0.45 -15.04
CA THR A 527 -4.43 -1.50 -14.61
C THR A 527 -5.47 -0.89 -13.68
N ILE A 528 -6.73 -0.84 -14.13
CA ILE A 528 -7.85 -0.21 -13.41
C ILE A 528 -8.72 -1.29 -12.75
N PHE A 529 -8.84 -1.23 -11.43
CA PHE A 529 -9.71 -2.08 -10.63
C PHE A 529 -11.07 -1.41 -10.44
N ILE A 530 -12.17 -2.13 -10.68
CA ILE A 530 -13.52 -1.55 -10.56
C ILE A 530 -13.99 -1.66 -9.10
N ASP A 531 -14.35 -0.55 -8.48
CA ASP A 531 -14.89 -0.56 -7.12
C ASP A 531 -16.37 -0.93 -7.10
N CYS A 532 -16.69 -1.98 -6.33
CA CYS A 532 -18.01 -2.56 -6.22
C CYS A 532 -18.46 -2.61 -4.76
N LEU A 533 -19.76 -2.41 -4.51
CA LEU A 533 -20.37 -2.68 -3.21
C LEU A 533 -20.59 -4.18 -3.04
N LYS A 534 -20.17 -4.73 -1.91
CA LYS A 534 -20.32 -6.14 -1.58
C LYS A 534 -21.76 -6.42 -1.16
N ASP A 535 -22.48 -7.12 -2.04
CA ASP A 535 -23.86 -7.53 -1.83
C ASP A 535 -23.95 -8.75 -0.91
N ILE A 536 -23.88 -8.51 0.39
CA ILE A 536 -24.01 -9.53 1.43
C ILE A 536 -24.89 -9.00 2.55
N LYS A 537 -25.72 -9.88 3.13
CA LYS A 537 -26.45 -9.56 4.35
C LYS A 537 -25.49 -9.12 5.46
N LEU A 538 -25.90 -8.10 6.22
CA LEU A 538 -25.15 -7.56 7.35
C LEU A 538 -26.06 -7.55 8.59
N PRO A 539 -25.47 -7.61 9.81
CA PRO A 539 -26.21 -7.26 11.01
C PRO A 539 -26.96 -5.93 10.79
N LYS A 540 -28.22 -5.84 11.24
CA LYS A 540 -29.08 -4.65 11.03
C LYS A 540 -28.35 -3.35 11.40
N GLU A 541 -27.64 -3.35 12.52
CA GLU A 541 -26.86 -2.23 13.01
C GLU A 541 -25.61 -1.88 12.17
N LYS A 542 -25.23 -2.72 11.20
CA LYS A 542 -24.05 -2.54 10.32
C LYS A 542 -24.42 -2.34 8.84
N CYS A 543 -25.69 -2.29 8.46
CA CYS A 543 -26.11 -2.12 7.05
C CYS A 543 -25.58 -0.81 6.42
N HIS A 544 -25.40 0.24 7.22
CA HIS A 544 -24.75 1.52 6.87
C HIS A 544 -23.23 1.46 6.65
N LYS A 545 -22.63 0.27 6.77
CA LYS A 545 -21.20 -0.01 6.58
C LYS A 545 -20.97 -1.02 5.46
N THR A 546 -21.74 -0.92 4.35
CA THR A 546 -21.55 -1.73 3.16
C THR A 546 -20.07 -1.75 2.76
N ARG A 547 -19.51 -2.95 2.62
CA ARG A 547 -18.10 -3.12 2.28
C ARG A 547 -17.92 -2.87 0.78
N ILE A 548 -16.80 -2.28 0.42
CA ILE A 548 -16.36 -2.23 -0.97
C ILE A 548 -15.37 -3.36 -1.25
N PHE A 549 -15.30 -3.78 -2.51
CA PHE A 549 -14.25 -4.62 -3.04
C PHE A 549 -13.88 -4.16 -4.45
N SER A 550 -12.63 -4.38 -4.84
CA SER A 550 -12.11 -3.85 -6.11
C SER A 550 -11.82 -5.01 -7.06
N VAL A 551 -12.64 -5.13 -8.10
CA VAL A 551 -12.59 -6.22 -9.09
C VAL A 551 -11.33 -6.08 -9.95
N SER A 552 -10.51 -7.12 -9.99
CA SER A 552 -9.34 -7.18 -10.85
C SER A 552 -9.73 -7.41 -12.31
N PRO A 553 -9.13 -6.69 -13.26
CA PRO A 553 -9.23 -7.03 -14.69
C PRO A 553 -8.78 -8.46 -14.98
N VAL A 554 -9.47 -9.12 -15.89
CA VAL A 554 -9.20 -10.50 -16.30
C VAL A 554 -7.80 -10.67 -16.91
N ASP A 555 -7.31 -9.69 -17.67
CA ASP A 555 -5.94 -9.69 -18.21
C ASP A 555 -4.90 -9.69 -17.09
N PHE A 556 -5.10 -8.87 -16.06
CA PHE A 556 -4.23 -8.82 -14.89
C PHE A 556 -4.30 -10.13 -14.11
N THR A 557 -5.50 -10.67 -13.88
CA THR A 557 -5.71 -11.93 -13.15
C THR A 557 -4.96 -13.10 -13.79
N ILE A 558 -5.03 -13.23 -15.12
CA ILE A 558 -4.30 -14.29 -15.86
C ILE A 558 -2.80 -14.10 -15.69
N GLN A 559 -2.26 -12.91 -15.98
CA GLN A 559 -0.82 -12.66 -15.92
C GLN A 559 -0.27 -12.74 -14.49
N PHE A 560 -1.08 -12.39 -13.50
CA PHE A 560 -0.75 -12.55 -12.09
C PHE A 560 -0.62 -14.04 -11.76
N ARG A 561 -1.58 -14.87 -12.17
CA ARG A 561 -1.49 -16.33 -12.02
C ARG A 561 -0.28 -16.90 -12.76
N GLN A 562 0.08 -16.36 -13.93
CA GLN A 562 1.30 -16.79 -14.63
C GLN A 562 2.56 -16.58 -13.80
N LEU A 563 2.66 -15.50 -13.01
CA LEU A 563 3.90 -15.09 -12.34
C LEU A 563 3.95 -15.42 -10.85
N PHE A 564 2.81 -15.68 -10.21
CA PHE A 564 2.71 -15.79 -8.75
C PHE A 564 2.05 -17.07 -8.25
N TYR A 565 1.37 -17.85 -9.11
CA TYR A 565 0.54 -18.96 -8.64
C TYR A 565 1.33 -20.10 -7.97
N ASP A 566 2.58 -20.35 -8.39
CA ASP A 566 3.43 -21.35 -7.72
C ASP A 566 3.65 -21.02 -6.24
N PHE A 567 3.97 -19.75 -5.96
CA PHE A 567 4.14 -19.25 -4.59
C PHE A 567 2.84 -19.30 -3.80
N THR A 568 1.70 -18.89 -4.39
CA THR A 568 0.44 -18.82 -3.63
C THR A 568 0.00 -20.20 -3.15
N ILE A 569 0.11 -21.23 -3.99
CA ILE A 569 -0.27 -22.60 -3.60
C ILE A 569 0.77 -23.17 -2.63
N ALA A 570 2.07 -22.94 -2.85
CA ALA A 570 3.11 -23.36 -1.93
C ALA A 570 2.93 -22.74 -0.52
N PHE A 571 2.58 -21.46 -0.45
CA PHE A 571 2.35 -20.74 0.80
C PHE A 571 1.12 -21.29 1.52
N GLN A 572 0.02 -21.54 0.81
CA GLN A 572 -1.17 -22.18 1.37
C GLN A 572 -0.86 -23.57 1.93
N LYS A 573 -0.06 -24.39 1.24
CA LYS A 573 0.31 -25.73 1.73
C LYS A 573 1.23 -25.68 2.95
N ALA A 574 2.02 -24.61 3.11
CA ALA A 574 2.93 -24.46 4.26
C ALA A 574 2.18 -24.24 5.59
N MET A 575 0.97 -23.68 5.57
CA MET A 575 0.11 -23.54 6.76
C MET A 575 0.86 -22.99 7.99
N PHE A 576 0.75 -23.65 9.14
CA PHE A 576 1.29 -23.18 10.42
C PHE A 576 2.82 -23.14 10.48
N SER A 577 3.52 -23.77 9.53
CA SER A 577 4.98 -23.68 9.43
C SER A 577 5.46 -22.28 9.01
N VAL A 578 4.58 -21.50 8.40
CA VAL A 578 4.80 -20.09 8.01
C VAL A 578 3.81 -19.16 8.72
N GLU A 579 3.34 -19.56 9.91
CA GLU A 579 2.40 -18.77 10.73
C GLU A 579 1.08 -18.43 10.02
N SER A 580 0.65 -19.23 9.05
CA SER A 580 -0.56 -18.97 8.28
C SER A 580 -1.61 -20.05 8.47
N ALA A 581 -2.87 -19.64 8.46
CA ALA A 581 -4.04 -20.52 8.39
C ALA A 581 -4.77 -20.37 7.05
N VAL A 582 -4.17 -19.75 6.02
CA VAL A 582 -4.80 -19.59 4.71
C VAL A 582 -4.95 -20.97 4.06
N GLY A 583 -6.18 -21.48 4.00
CA GLY A 583 -6.50 -22.84 3.55
C GLY A 583 -6.92 -23.80 4.66
N ILE A 584 -6.97 -23.35 5.92
CA ILE A 584 -7.39 -24.18 7.06
C ILE A 584 -8.80 -24.76 6.88
N ASN A 585 -8.96 -26.05 7.15
CA ASN A 585 -10.28 -26.63 7.35
C ASN A 585 -10.65 -26.59 8.85
N VAL A 586 -11.48 -25.63 9.22
CA VAL A 586 -11.95 -25.44 10.61
C VAL A 586 -12.78 -26.61 11.16
N ASP A 587 -13.38 -27.40 10.27
CA ASP A 587 -14.16 -28.60 10.59
C ASP A 587 -13.30 -29.86 10.35
N SER A 588 -12.06 -29.85 10.86
CA SER A 588 -11.11 -30.96 10.79
C SER A 588 -10.10 -30.92 11.94
N TYR A 589 -9.16 -31.88 11.97
CA TYR A 589 -8.04 -31.85 12.91
C TYR A 589 -7.14 -30.61 12.79
N ASP A 590 -7.16 -29.89 11.67
CA ASP A 590 -6.36 -28.66 11.49
C ASP A 590 -6.66 -27.62 12.59
N TRP A 591 -7.92 -27.48 12.99
CA TRP A 591 -8.30 -26.55 14.06
C TRP A 591 -7.70 -26.97 15.41
N ASN A 592 -7.81 -28.27 15.72
CA ASN A 592 -7.21 -28.83 16.92
C ASN A 592 -5.70 -28.62 16.95
N ASP A 593 -5.02 -28.85 15.83
CA ASP A 593 -3.57 -28.75 15.74
C ASP A 593 -3.09 -27.29 15.86
N MET A 594 -3.84 -26.34 15.28
CA MET A 594 -3.63 -24.91 15.50
C MET A 594 -3.73 -24.55 16.98
N VAL A 595 -4.79 -24.99 17.66
CA VAL A 595 -5.03 -24.69 19.08
C VAL A 595 -3.95 -25.32 19.97
N ARG A 596 -3.57 -26.57 19.71
CA ARG A 596 -2.48 -27.25 20.45
C ARG A 596 -1.16 -26.52 20.27
N LYS A 597 -0.80 -26.14 19.02
CA LYS A 597 0.40 -25.36 18.72
C LYS A 597 0.46 -24.04 19.51
N LEU A 598 -0.68 -23.36 19.65
CA LEU A 598 -0.78 -22.13 20.45
C LEU A 598 -0.58 -22.41 21.95
N LEU A 599 -1.23 -23.45 22.48
CA LEU A 599 -1.14 -23.83 23.89
C LEU A 599 0.23 -24.37 24.29
N ASP A 600 0.93 -25.05 23.38
CA ASP A 600 2.31 -25.52 23.58
C ASP A 600 3.28 -24.35 23.86
N ASN A 601 2.94 -23.14 23.38
CA ASN A 601 3.70 -21.93 23.66
C ASN A 601 3.28 -21.26 24.99
N SER A 602 1.99 -21.04 25.21
CA SER A 602 1.44 -20.46 26.46
C SER A 602 -0.08 -20.60 26.51
N ASP A 603 -0.65 -20.52 27.72
CA ASP A 603 -2.09 -20.41 27.99
C ASP A 603 -2.68 -18.99 27.91
N LYS A 604 -1.85 -17.98 27.57
CA LYS A 604 -2.22 -16.56 27.55
C LYS A 604 -2.45 -16.09 26.13
N PHE A 605 -3.72 -15.97 25.78
CA PHE A 605 -4.15 -15.54 24.46
C PHE A 605 -4.19 -14.02 24.38
N VAL A 606 -3.66 -13.49 23.29
CA VAL A 606 -3.73 -12.07 22.94
C VAL A 606 -4.43 -11.97 21.60
N CYS A 607 -5.65 -11.41 21.62
CA CYS A 607 -6.49 -11.28 20.44
C CYS A 607 -6.84 -9.82 20.19
N GLY A 608 -6.94 -9.43 18.93
CA GLY A 608 -7.34 -8.08 18.56
C GLY A 608 -7.71 -7.98 17.09
N ASP A 609 -8.49 -6.95 16.76
CA ASP A 609 -9.13 -6.80 15.45
C ASP A 609 -8.64 -5.53 14.75
N TYR A 610 -8.19 -5.68 13.50
CA TYR A 610 -7.95 -4.54 12.62
C TYR A 610 -9.26 -3.98 12.05
N SER A 611 -9.35 -2.65 11.96
CA SER A 611 -10.41 -1.97 11.23
C SER A 611 -9.90 -1.54 9.84
N LYS A 612 -10.62 -1.94 8.78
CA LYS A 612 -10.36 -1.54 7.39
C LYS A 612 -8.91 -1.83 6.93
N PHE A 613 -8.38 -3.00 7.30
CA PHE A 613 -6.99 -3.41 7.02
C PHE A 613 -6.62 -3.34 5.52
N GLY A 614 -7.32 -4.08 4.66
CA GLY A 614 -6.99 -4.18 3.21
C GLY A 614 -6.92 -2.83 2.47
N PRO A 615 -7.94 -1.96 2.59
CA PRO A 615 -7.93 -0.60 2.00
C PRO A 615 -6.80 0.32 2.49
N ARG A 616 -6.10 -0.04 3.59
CA ARG A 616 -5.15 0.82 4.30
C ARG A 616 -3.81 0.11 4.59
N LEU A 617 -3.49 -0.95 3.86
CA LEU A 617 -2.17 -1.62 3.95
C LEU A 617 -1.04 -0.61 3.70
N MET A 618 0.02 -0.70 4.48
CA MET A 618 1.20 0.13 4.32
C MET A 618 1.94 -0.26 3.05
N THR A 619 2.12 0.70 2.15
CA THR A 619 2.75 0.55 0.83
C THR A 619 4.14 -0.08 0.90
N SER A 620 4.98 0.37 1.84
CA SER A 620 6.32 -0.21 2.03
C SER A 620 6.26 -1.70 2.39
N CYS A 621 5.31 -2.13 3.22
CA CYS A 621 5.14 -3.54 3.56
C CYS A 621 4.61 -4.36 2.37
N VAL A 622 3.72 -3.79 1.55
CA VAL A 622 3.23 -4.43 0.32
C VAL A 622 4.38 -4.65 -0.68
N LEU A 623 5.19 -3.61 -0.93
CA LEU A 623 6.34 -3.71 -1.84
C LEU A 623 7.37 -4.73 -1.35
N GLU A 624 7.66 -4.76 -0.04
CA GLU A 624 8.57 -5.75 0.54
C GLU A 624 8.00 -7.17 0.49
N ALA A 625 6.69 -7.37 0.63
CA ALA A 625 6.06 -8.67 0.39
C ALA A 625 6.32 -9.17 -1.05
N PHE A 626 6.18 -8.30 -2.05
CA PHE A 626 6.51 -8.65 -3.44
C PHE A 626 8.01 -8.91 -3.66
N ASN A 627 8.90 -8.21 -2.96
CA ASN A 627 10.34 -8.51 -2.97
C ASN A 627 10.61 -9.92 -2.43
N ILE A 628 10.05 -10.27 -1.27
CA ILE A 628 10.19 -11.60 -0.66
C ILE A 628 9.70 -12.69 -1.63
N ILE A 629 8.53 -12.49 -2.23
CA ILE A 629 7.96 -13.45 -3.19
C ILE A 629 8.88 -13.57 -4.42
N SER A 630 9.36 -12.45 -4.96
CA SER A 630 10.23 -12.47 -6.14
C SER A 630 11.57 -13.16 -5.88
N GLU A 631 12.15 -12.98 -4.69
CA GLU A 631 13.33 -13.71 -4.23
C GLU A 631 13.03 -15.20 -4.03
N TRP A 632 11.86 -15.57 -3.50
CA TRP A 632 11.43 -16.97 -3.37
C TRP A 632 11.43 -17.69 -4.73
N TYR A 633 10.94 -17.03 -5.80
CA TYR A 633 11.01 -17.57 -7.15
C TYR A 633 12.46 -17.76 -7.64
N TYR A 634 13.34 -16.80 -7.34
CA TYR A 634 14.75 -16.84 -7.74
C TYR A 634 15.48 -18.03 -7.10
N ILE A 635 15.33 -18.22 -5.78
CA ILE A 635 15.99 -19.34 -5.07
C ILE A 635 15.40 -20.71 -5.44
N ASN A 636 14.16 -20.76 -5.92
CA ASN A 636 13.50 -21.98 -6.39
C ASN A 636 13.61 -22.19 -7.91
N GLY A 637 14.51 -21.48 -8.60
CA GLY A 637 14.93 -21.80 -9.97
C GLY A 637 14.43 -20.88 -11.09
N ASP A 638 13.54 -19.92 -10.83
CA ASP A 638 13.14 -18.91 -11.83
C ASP A 638 14.13 -17.74 -11.84
N THR A 639 15.29 -17.96 -12.46
CA THR A 639 16.36 -16.96 -12.61
C THR A 639 16.14 -15.98 -13.77
N ASN A 640 14.98 -16.04 -14.44
CA ASN A 640 14.67 -15.17 -15.56
C ASN A 640 14.50 -13.71 -15.10
N ILE A 641 15.39 -12.83 -15.56
CA ILE A 641 15.40 -11.40 -15.19
C ILE A 641 14.11 -10.68 -15.56
N ASN A 642 13.47 -11.05 -16.67
CA ASN A 642 12.21 -10.45 -17.10
C ASN A 642 11.06 -10.89 -16.21
N ASN A 643 10.98 -12.17 -15.81
CA ASN A 643 9.97 -12.63 -14.86
C ASN A 643 10.12 -11.93 -13.51
N ARG A 644 11.37 -11.83 -13.01
CA ARG A 644 11.68 -11.09 -11.77
C ARG A 644 11.23 -9.63 -11.87
N LYS A 645 11.59 -8.94 -12.95
CA LYS A 645 11.19 -7.54 -13.19
C LYS A 645 9.67 -7.41 -13.26
N CYS A 646 8.99 -8.28 -14.02
CA CYS A 646 7.53 -8.26 -14.14
C CYS A 646 6.83 -8.45 -12.78
N ARG A 647 7.35 -9.33 -11.91
CA ARG A 647 6.83 -9.50 -10.55
C ARG A 647 6.95 -8.21 -9.73
N LEU A 648 8.09 -7.53 -9.78
CA LEU A 648 8.31 -6.27 -9.05
C LEU A 648 7.41 -5.14 -9.59
N VAL A 649 7.27 -5.03 -10.91
CA VAL A 649 6.36 -4.05 -11.53
C VAL A 649 4.91 -4.32 -11.14
N MET A 650 4.47 -5.59 -11.13
CA MET A 650 3.12 -5.95 -10.66
C MET A 650 2.91 -5.66 -9.17
N GLY A 651 3.97 -5.72 -8.35
CA GLY A 651 3.93 -5.26 -6.96
C GLY A 651 3.61 -3.76 -6.87
N HIS A 652 4.22 -2.93 -7.72
CA HIS A 652 3.88 -1.51 -7.84
C HIS A 652 2.46 -1.27 -8.37
N GLU A 653 1.99 -2.05 -9.36
CA GLU A 653 0.60 -1.97 -9.86
C GLU A 653 -0.44 -2.23 -8.74
N ILE A 654 -0.09 -3.05 -7.74
CA ILE A 654 -0.97 -3.40 -6.61
C ILE A 654 -0.85 -2.38 -5.47
N ALA A 655 0.38 -1.95 -5.15
CA ALA A 655 0.65 -1.01 -4.06
C ALA A 655 0.12 0.41 -4.36
N PHE A 656 0.16 0.81 -5.64
CA PHE A 656 -0.38 2.07 -6.16
C PHE A 656 -1.50 1.78 -7.16
N ALA A 657 -2.47 0.98 -6.73
CA ALA A 657 -3.55 0.53 -7.59
C ALA A 657 -4.43 1.70 -8.06
N LYS A 658 -4.92 1.58 -9.29
CA LYS A 658 -5.88 2.52 -9.88
C LYS A 658 -7.27 1.95 -9.73
N HIS A 659 -8.17 2.77 -9.24
CA HIS A 659 -9.54 2.42 -8.90
C HIS A 659 -10.51 3.20 -9.79
N LEU A 660 -11.61 2.54 -10.19
CA LEU A 660 -12.71 3.16 -10.91
C LEU A 660 -13.95 3.21 -10.01
N MET A 661 -14.28 4.41 -9.52
CA MET A 661 -15.53 4.70 -8.81
C MET A 661 -16.49 5.43 -9.74
N PHE A 662 -17.55 4.74 -10.18
CA PHE A 662 -18.46 5.21 -11.23
C PHE A 662 -17.69 5.53 -12.53
N ASN A 663 -17.38 6.80 -12.79
CA ASN A 663 -16.54 7.24 -13.90
C ASN A 663 -15.21 7.87 -13.47
N LEU A 664 -14.99 8.09 -12.17
CA LEU A 664 -13.77 8.69 -11.64
C LEU A 664 -12.67 7.62 -11.51
N VAL A 665 -11.50 7.90 -12.09
CA VAL A 665 -10.29 7.11 -11.89
C VAL A 665 -9.39 7.83 -10.89
N TYR A 666 -8.97 7.10 -9.87
CA TYR A 666 -8.04 7.59 -8.86
C TYR A 666 -7.03 6.51 -8.50
N GLU A 667 -5.86 6.92 -8.04
CA GLU A 667 -4.77 6.05 -7.60
C GLU A 667 -4.55 6.22 -6.10
N VAL A 668 -4.37 5.08 -5.42
CA VAL A 668 -4.25 5.02 -3.97
C VAL A 668 -2.79 5.13 -3.52
N MET A 669 -2.60 5.65 -2.32
CA MET A 669 -1.29 5.83 -1.67
C MET A 669 -0.97 4.75 -0.64
N SER A 670 -1.98 3.93 -0.33
CA SER A 670 -1.94 2.83 0.62
C SER A 670 -3.05 1.87 0.29
N GLY A 671 -2.92 0.63 0.75
CA GLY A 671 -3.88 -0.43 0.51
C GLY A 671 -3.45 -1.37 -0.60
N ALA A 672 -4.29 -2.37 -0.82
CA ALA A 672 -4.22 -3.21 -2.00
C ALA A 672 -5.64 -3.52 -2.48
N PRO A 673 -5.86 -3.67 -3.79
CA PRO A 673 -7.16 -4.01 -4.35
C PRO A 673 -7.59 -5.40 -3.88
N SER A 674 -8.68 -5.46 -3.13
CA SER A 674 -9.15 -6.68 -2.45
C SER A 674 -9.54 -7.83 -3.39
N GLY A 675 -9.83 -7.57 -4.67
CA GLY A 675 -10.11 -8.60 -5.68
C GLY A 675 -8.87 -9.15 -6.39
N CYS A 676 -7.65 -8.80 -5.96
CA CYS A 676 -6.42 -9.39 -6.50
C CYS A 676 -6.28 -10.87 -6.07
N PRO A 677 -5.76 -11.78 -6.92
CA PRO A 677 -5.66 -13.20 -6.56
C PRO A 677 -4.82 -13.51 -5.30
N ILE A 678 -3.90 -12.62 -4.91
CA ILE A 678 -3.03 -12.81 -3.74
C ILE A 678 -3.56 -12.17 -2.44
N THR A 679 -4.69 -11.45 -2.48
CA THR A 679 -5.13 -10.54 -1.39
C THR A 679 -4.95 -11.12 0.01
N THR A 680 -5.45 -12.34 0.26
CA THR A 680 -5.37 -12.95 1.60
C THR A 680 -3.93 -13.22 2.03
N ILE A 681 -3.08 -13.74 1.13
CA ILE A 681 -1.67 -14.04 1.41
C ILE A 681 -0.87 -12.75 1.57
N LEU A 682 -1.14 -11.74 0.74
CA LEU A 682 -0.50 -10.43 0.86
C LEU A 682 -0.85 -9.78 2.20
N ASN A 683 -2.13 -9.78 2.59
CA ASN A 683 -2.57 -9.30 3.90
C ASN A 683 -1.85 -10.06 5.03
N ASN A 684 -1.70 -11.38 4.89
CA ASN A 684 -1.01 -12.22 5.86
C ASN A 684 0.46 -11.80 6.04
N ILE A 685 1.21 -11.65 4.94
CA ILE A 685 2.62 -11.23 4.98
C ILE A 685 2.75 -9.83 5.56
N VAL A 686 1.86 -8.89 5.20
CA VAL A 686 1.87 -7.54 5.78
C VAL A 686 1.57 -7.58 7.29
N ASN A 687 0.62 -8.40 7.73
CA ASN A 687 0.31 -8.57 9.16
C ASN A 687 1.49 -9.18 9.93
N MET A 688 2.19 -10.15 9.34
CA MET A 688 3.45 -10.66 9.88
C MET A 688 4.46 -9.53 10.09
N LEU A 689 4.71 -8.70 9.06
CA LEU A 689 5.64 -7.57 9.15
C LEU A 689 5.23 -6.57 10.24
N TYR A 690 3.94 -6.22 10.30
CA TYR A 690 3.38 -5.31 11.30
C TYR A 690 3.67 -5.79 12.73
N LEU A 691 3.42 -7.07 13.01
CA LEU A 691 3.60 -7.62 14.35
C LEU A 691 5.07 -7.71 14.75
N ARG A 692 5.99 -8.01 13.81
CA ARG A 692 7.45 -7.96 14.09
C ARG A 692 7.90 -6.54 14.42
N VAL A 693 7.49 -5.53 13.64
CA VAL A 693 7.85 -4.14 13.91
C VAL A 693 7.31 -3.70 15.28
N ALA A 694 6.06 -4.06 15.60
CA ALA A 694 5.47 -3.79 16.90
C ALA A 694 6.30 -4.42 18.04
N TYR A 695 6.72 -5.68 17.88
CA TYR A 695 7.55 -6.38 18.87
C TYR A 695 8.90 -5.67 19.10
N ILE A 696 9.62 -5.31 18.03
CA ILE A 696 10.92 -4.63 18.13
C ILE A 696 10.77 -3.32 18.92
N VAL A 697 9.75 -2.52 18.58
CA VAL A 697 9.55 -1.21 19.21
C VAL A 697 9.13 -1.35 20.67
N LEU A 698 8.18 -2.22 20.97
CA LEU A 698 7.71 -2.43 22.35
C LEU A 698 8.80 -3.04 23.24
N LEU A 699 9.60 -3.97 22.71
CA LEU A 699 10.77 -4.51 23.40
C LEU A 699 11.79 -3.41 23.70
N ARG A 700 12.08 -2.55 22.73
CA ARG A 700 13.00 -1.42 22.88
C ARG A 700 12.54 -0.45 23.98
N GLU A 701 11.27 -0.06 23.94
CA GLU A 701 10.66 0.83 24.92
C GLU A 701 10.72 0.21 26.33
N ASN A 702 10.40 -1.08 26.45
CA ASN A 702 10.50 -1.81 27.71
C ASN A 702 11.94 -1.83 28.26
N LEU A 703 12.93 -2.20 27.42
CA LEU A 703 14.34 -2.24 27.84
C LEU A 703 14.87 -0.88 28.30
N MET A 704 14.46 0.21 27.65
CA MET A 704 14.83 1.56 28.07
C MET A 704 14.31 1.92 29.45
N ILE A 705 13.03 1.59 29.72
CA ILE A 705 12.38 1.91 30.99
C ILE A 705 12.98 1.07 32.12
N TYR A 706 13.04 -0.25 31.95
CA TYR A 706 13.39 -1.16 33.05
C TYR A 706 14.89 -1.28 33.30
N LYS A 707 15.73 -1.20 32.26
CA LYS A 707 17.19 -1.34 32.40
C LYS A 707 17.95 -0.01 32.35
N LYS A 708 17.25 1.13 32.20
CA LYS A 708 17.84 2.48 32.07
C LYS A 708 18.98 2.55 31.04
N LEU A 709 18.88 1.75 29.98
CA LEU A 709 19.92 1.61 28.97
C LEU A 709 19.91 2.79 28.00
N SER A 710 21.09 3.13 27.50
CA SER A 710 21.23 4.10 26.41
C SER A 710 20.64 3.55 25.10
N ASN A 711 20.36 4.45 24.15
CA ASN A 711 19.86 4.06 22.83
C ASN A 711 20.75 3.06 22.09
N ILE A 712 22.07 3.12 22.31
CA ILE A 712 23.04 2.26 21.63
C ILE A 712 22.97 0.83 22.20
N GLU A 713 22.94 0.70 23.53
CA GLU A 713 22.85 -0.58 24.23
C GLU A 713 21.54 -1.31 23.98
N VAL A 714 20.43 -0.58 23.84
CA VAL A 714 19.15 -1.22 23.52
C VAL A 714 19.13 -1.71 22.07
N THR A 715 19.73 -0.95 21.14
CA THR A 715 19.77 -1.34 19.72
C THR A 715 20.55 -2.64 19.52
N SER A 716 21.62 -2.89 20.29
CA SER A 716 22.37 -4.15 20.22
C SER A 716 21.66 -5.35 20.85
N LEU A 717 20.66 -5.11 21.71
CA LEU A 717 19.88 -6.16 22.39
C LEU A 717 18.54 -6.46 21.73
N CYS A 718 17.99 -5.52 20.95
CA CYS A 718 16.75 -5.70 20.22
C CYS A 718 16.95 -6.57 18.97
N SER A 719 16.62 -7.84 19.09
CA SER A 719 16.62 -8.78 17.97
C SER A 719 15.21 -9.34 17.73
N VAL A 720 14.82 -9.49 16.46
CA VAL A 720 13.61 -10.25 16.08
C VAL A 720 13.81 -11.75 16.32
N SER A 721 15.05 -12.22 16.44
CA SER A 721 15.34 -13.65 16.64
C SER A 721 14.69 -14.25 17.89
N SER A 722 14.37 -13.44 18.90
CA SER A 722 13.68 -13.90 20.10
C SER A 722 12.16 -13.94 19.96
N PHE A 723 11.56 -13.40 18.89
CA PHE A 723 10.11 -13.30 18.69
C PHE A 723 9.43 -14.66 18.89
N LYS A 724 9.91 -15.70 18.19
CA LYS A 724 9.35 -17.06 18.23
C LYS A 724 9.59 -17.80 19.55
N ASN A 725 10.49 -17.30 20.41
CA ASN A 725 10.72 -17.89 21.73
C ASN A 725 9.62 -17.51 22.73
N TYR A 726 8.90 -16.41 22.47
CA TYR A 726 7.90 -15.86 23.39
C TYR A 726 6.50 -15.78 22.78
N ILE A 727 6.39 -15.75 21.45
CA ILE A 727 5.13 -15.54 20.74
C ILE A 727 4.92 -16.68 19.75
N CYS A 728 3.75 -17.31 19.83
CA CYS A 728 3.23 -18.17 18.76
C CYS A 728 2.00 -17.48 18.19
N VAL A 729 2.04 -17.14 16.90
CA VAL A 729 0.97 -16.42 16.20
C VAL A 729 0.58 -17.17 14.93
N ILE A 730 -0.71 -17.12 14.61
CA ILE A 730 -1.29 -17.66 13.39
C ILE A 730 -2.17 -16.57 12.77
N PHE A 731 -1.97 -16.33 11.47
CA PHE A 731 -2.65 -15.30 10.70
C PHE A 731 -3.60 -15.89 9.66
N TYR A 732 -4.69 -15.19 9.37
CA TYR A 732 -5.49 -15.36 8.16
C TYR A 732 -5.80 -13.99 7.58
N GLY A 733 -4.87 -13.48 6.75
CA GLY A 733 -4.98 -12.12 6.25
C GLY A 733 -4.86 -11.09 7.38
N ASP A 734 -5.93 -10.33 7.63
CA ASP A 734 -6.02 -9.37 8.74
C ASP A 734 -6.32 -10.03 10.09
N ASP A 735 -7.00 -11.17 10.11
CA ASP A 735 -7.33 -11.89 11.34
C ASP A 735 -6.06 -12.54 11.94
N LEU A 736 -5.94 -12.54 13.27
CA LEU A 736 -4.83 -13.17 13.97
C LEU A 736 -5.28 -13.78 15.29
N ILE A 737 -4.62 -14.87 15.68
CA ILE A 737 -4.70 -15.43 17.02
C ILE A 737 -3.28 -15.75 17.49
N MET A 738 -2.95 -15.36 18.72
CA MET A 738 -1.62 -15.63 19.27
C MET A 738 -1.65 -15.93 20.75
N THR A 739 -0.62 -16.66 21.17
CA THR A 739 -0.29 -16.83 22.59
C THR A 739 1.06 -16.18 22.88
N VAL A 740 1.15 -15.57 24.06
CA VAL A 740 2.30 -14.79 24.48
C VAL A 740 2.75 -15.29 25.85
N LYS A 741 4.04 -15.63 25.99
CA LYS A 741 4.55 -16.11 27.28
C LYS A 741 4.54 -15.01 28.34
N GLU A 742 4.39 -15.44 29.60
CA GLU A 742 4.30 -14.58 30.79
C GLU A 742 5.41 -13.51 30.87
N GLN A 743 6.62 -13.83 30.42
CA GLN A 743 7.78 -12.94 30.56
C GLN A 743 7.62 -11.62 29.80
N ILE A 744 6.77 -11.56 28.78
CA ILE A 744 6.61 -10.36 27.95
C ILE A 744 5.18 -9.81 27.90
N ILE A 745 4.20 -10.49 28.50
CA ILE A 745 2.78 -10.13 28.39
C ILE A 745 2.48 -8.70 28.91
N SER A 746 3.25 -8.23 29.89
CA SER A 746 3.09 -6.88 30.48
C SER A 746 3.38 -5.74 29.50
N PHE A 747 4.16 -5.98 28.44
CA PHE A 747 4.48 -4.99 27.41
C PHE A 747 4.08 -5.40 26.00
N PHE A 748 3.75 -6.67 25.77
CA PHE A 748 3.29 -7.20 24.49
C PHE A 748 1.91 -7.85 24.64
N ASN A 749 0.89 -7.01 24.65
CA ASN A 749 -0.52 -7.39 24.74
C ASN A 749 -1.40 -6.51 23.83
N SER A 750 -2.70 -6.80 23.73
CA SER A 750 -3.63 -6.13 22.81
C SER A 750 -3.73 -4.62 23.06
N VAL A 751 -3.69 -4.18 24.32
CA VAL A 751 -3.70 -2.75 24.68
C VAL A 751 -2.44 -2.06 24.17
N LYS A 752 -1.26 -2.63 24.43
CA LYS A 752 0.02 -2.07 23.97
C LYS A 752 0.13 -2.07 22.45
N LEU A 753 -0.39 -3.10 21.78
CA LEU A 753 -0.47 -3.17 20.32
C LEU A 753 -1.41 -2.11 19.76
N SER A 754 -2.57 -1.90 20.38
CA SER A 754 -3.52 -0.85 19.98
C SER A 754 -2.87 0.54 20.04
N ILE A 755 -2.19 0.85 21.16
CA ILE A 755 -1.45 2.10 21.33
C ILE A 755 -0.32 2.21 20.28
N PHE A 756 0.43 1.13 20.05
CA PHE A 756 1.49 1.10 19.04
C PHE A 756 0.94 1.41 17.64
N PHE A 757 -0.08 0.68 17.18
CA PHE A 757 -0.64 0.80 15.84
C PHE A 757 -1.30 2.16 15.62
N LYS A 758 -1.90 2.75 16.66
CA LYS A 758 -2.48 4.10 16.58
C LYS A 758 -1.44 5.17 16.22
N ARG A 759 -0.16 4.99 16.60
CA ARG A 759 0.93 5.91 16.20
C ARG A 759 1.13 5.96 14.68
N TYR A 760 0.73 4.91 13.98
CA TYR A 760 0.88 4.75 12.53
C TYR A 760 -0.46 4.91 11.78
N ASP A 761 -1.49 5.44 12.45
CA ASP A 761 -2.86 5.55 11.94
C ASP A 761 -3.49 4.20 11.55
N ILE A 762 -2.99 3.10 12.11
CA ILE A 762 -3.56 1.76 11.97
C ILE A 762 -4.53 1.56 13.14
N ASP A 763 -5.80 1.31 12.84
CA ASP A 763 -6.81 1.08 13.85
C ASP A 763 -6.83 -0.41 14.21
N PHE A 764 -6.26 -0.74 15.38
CA PHE A 764 -6.26 -2.07 15.98
C PHE A 764 -6.98 -2.02 17.32
N THR A 765 -8.01 -2.85 17.49
CA THR A 765 -8.90 -2.81 18.64
C THR A 765 -8.61 -3.98 19.57
N ASP A 766 -8.58 -3.70 20.86
CA ASP A 766 -8.49 -4.73 21.89
C ASP A 766 -9.78 -5.56 21.95
N ALA A 767 -9.65 -6.88 21.79
CA ALA A 767 -10.78 -7.81 21.85
C ALA A 767 -11.42 -7.87 23.23
N LEU A 768 -10.67 -7.56 24.30
CA LEU A 768 -11.17 -7.59 25.68
C LEU A 768 -12.18 -6.47 25.98
N LYS A 769 -12.21 -5.41 25.16
CA LYS A 769 -12.98 -4.16 25.35
C LYS A 769 -12.65 -3.49 26.70
N THR A 770 -12.57 -2.17 26.69
CA THR A 770 -12.09 -1.28 27.77
C THR A 770 -12.75 -1.42 29.15
N ASP A 771 -13.78 -2.26 29.31
CA ASP A 771 -14.52 -2.41 30.57
C ASP A 771 -14.00 -3.58 31.44
N SER A 772 -13.12 -4.44 30.93
CA SER A 772 -12.46 -5.47 31.75
C SER A 772 -11.23 -4.90 32.44
N ILE A 773 -11.45 -4.17 33.55
CA ILE A 773 -10.37 -3.69 34.42
C ILE A 773 -9.53 -4.89 34.88
N GLY A 774 -8.28 -4.99 34.40
CA GLY A 774 -7.24 -5.81 35.02
C GLY A 774 -6.80 -7.12 34.35
N LYS A 775 -7.13 -7.39 33.07
CA LYS A 775 -6.57 -8.55 32.34
C LYS A 775 -5.80 -8.13 31.09
N ASP A 776 -4.52 -8.49 31.02
CA ASP A 776 -3.65 -8.28 29.84
C ASP A 776 -3.81 -9.38 28.77
N TYR A 777 -4.56 -10.44 29.07
CA TYR A 777 -4.73 -11.61 28.21
C TYR A 777 -6.06 -12.32 28.45
N ALA A 778 -6.50 -13.06 27.44
CA ALA A 778 -7.62 -14.00 27.49
C ALA A 778 -7.11 -15.43 27.71
N THR A 779 -8.01 -16.32 28.10
CA THR A 779 -7.79 -17.77 28.16
C THR A 779 -8.38 -18.47 26.95
N VAL A 780 -8.04 -19.75 26.75
CA VAL A 780 -8.48 -20.50 25.56
C VAL A 780 -10.00 -20.59 25.37
N TYR A 781 -10.80 -20.50 26.44
CA TYR A 781 -12.28 -20.61 26.35
C TYR A 781 -13.01 -19.27 26.49
N ASP A 782 -12.29 -18.17 26.64
CA ASP A 782 -12.88 -16.84 26.68
C ASP A 782 -13.50 -16.49 25.33
N ARG A 783 -14.58 -15.70 25.34
CA ARG A 783 -15.32 -15.36 24.11
C ARG A 783 -14.50 -14.48 23.17
N GLU A 784 -13.57 -13.73 23.75
CA GLU A 784 -12.64 -12.83 23.11
C GLU A 784 -11.53 -13.60 22.38
N THR A 785 -11.29 -14.87 22.75
CA THR A 785 -10.41 -15.79 22.03
C THR A 785 -11.17 -16.38 20.84
N SER A 786 -11.20 -15.60 19.76
CA SER A 786 -11.87 -15.97 18.51
C SER A 786 -10.93 -15.83 17.32
N PHE A 787 -11.11 -16.69 16.33
CA PHE A 787 -10.41 -16.67 15.05
C PHE A 787 -11.37 -17.15 13.97
N LEU A 788 -11.40 -16.50 12.80
CA LEU A 788 -12.35 -16.83 11.72
C LEU A 788 -13.81 -16.83 12.17
N LYS A 789 -14.16 -15.93 13.10
CA LYS A 789 -15.47 -15.82 13.78
C LYS A 789 -15.88 -17.08 14.55
N ARG A 790 -14.91 -17.87 15.00
CA ARG A 790 -15.12 -19.08 15.78
C ARG A 790 -14.36 -18.97 17.10
N THR A 791 -15.01 -19.35 18.20
CA THR A 791 -14.35 -19.53 19.49
C THR A 791 -13.88 -20.98 19.64
N ILE A 792 -12.94 -21.20 20.55
CA ILE A 792 -12.39 -22.54 20.81
C ILE A 792 -13.26 -23.24 21.88
N ARG A 793 -13.65 -24.48 21.61
CA ARG A 793 -14.34 -25.35 22.57
C ARG A 793 -13.67 -26.70 22.69
N LYS A 794 -13.91 -27.38 23.80
CA LYS A 794 -13.65 -28.82 23.89
C LYS A 794 -14.74 -29.58 23.14
N HIS A 795 -14.35 -30.62 22.43
CA HIS A 795 -15.30 -31.58 21.87
C HIS A 795 -16.03 -32.33 23.00
N ASP A 796 -17.32 -32.65 22.79
CA ASP A 796 -18.16 -33.22 23.85
C ASP A 796 -17.71 -34.63 24.29
N PHE A 797 -17.16 -35.43 23.38
CA PHE A 797 -16.76 -36.83 23.64
C PHE A 797 -15.31 -37.18 23.30
N ARG A 798 -14.58 -36.28 22.61
CA ARG A 798 -13.24 -36.56 22.06
C ARG A 798 -12.22 -35.63 22.73
N PHE A 799 -10.96 -36.06 22.82
CA PHE A 799 -9.87 -35.24 23.38
C PHE A 799 -9.30 -34.25 22.36
N VAL A 800 -10.17 -33.49 21.69
CA VAL A 800 -9.81 -32.51 20.65
C VAL A 800 -10.54 -31.19 20.87
N TYR A 801 -10.02 -30.12 20.27
CA TYR A 801 -10.69 -28.83 20.24
C TYR A 801 -11.55 -28.68 18.97
N THR A 802 -12.72 -28.05 19.12
CA THR A 802 -13.63 -27.72 18.03
C THR A 802 -13.76 -26.23 17.82
N ALA A 803 -14.11 -25.87 16.58
CA ALA A 803 -14.32 -24.50 16.17
C ALA A 803 -15.80 -24.13 16.30
N ALA A 804 -16.16 -23.34 17.32
CA ALA A 804 -17.53 -22.96 17.59
C ALA A 804 -17.89 -21.63 16.92
N MET A 805 -18.66 -21.67 15.83
CA MET A 805 -19.08 -20.47 15.13
C MET A 805 -20.06 -19.62 15.96
N ASP A 806 -20.02 -18.31 15.77
CA ASP A 806 -20.98 -17.38 16.38
C ASP A 806 -22.44 -17.81 16.09
N LYS A 807 -23.20 -18.07 17.16
CA LYS A 807 -24.59 -18.54 17.08
C LYS A 807 -25.49 -17.59 16.31
N ARG A 808 -25.26 -16.27 16.43
CA ARG A 808 -26.02 -15.27 15.67
C ARG A 808 -25.80 -15.43 14.17
N ALA A 809 -24.58 -15.73 13.73
CA ALA A 809 -24.29 -16.03 12.32
C ALA A 809 -24.86 -17.37 11.86
N ILE A 810 -24.81 -18.42 12.69
CA ILE A 810 -25.42 -19.73 12.41
C ILE A 810 -26.91 -19.56 12.14
N GLU A 811 -27.63 -19.03 13.12
CA GLU A 811 -29.10 -18.92 13.10
C GLU A 811 -29.60 -18.00 11.99
N GLU A 812 -28.78 -17.08 11.50
CA GLU A 812 -29.12 -16.25 10.36
C GLU A 812 -29.13 -17.01 9.02
N THR A 813 -28.40 -18.11 8.91
CA THR A 813 -28.14 -18.78 7.63
C THR A 813 -29.42 -19.24 6.94
N CYS A 814 -30.35 -19.85 7.69
CA CYS A 814 -31.60 -20.34 7.10
C CYS A 814 -32.57 -19.24 6.67
N ASN A 815 -32.38 -17.98 7.08
CA ASN A 815 -33.31 -16.87 6.80
C ASN A 815 -33.16 -16.27 5.40
N TRP A 816 -32.11 -16.63 4.66
CA TRP A 816 -31.75 -15.97 3.40
C TRP A 816 -31.37 -16.96 2.31
N VAL A 817 -31.77 -16.62 1.09
CA VAL A 817 -31.39 -17.32 -0.16
C VAL A 817 -31.06 -16.29 -1.23
N PHE A 818 -30.47 -16.71 -2.34
CA PHE A 818 -30.23 -15.83 -3.49
C PHE A 818 -31.37 -15.91 -4.52
N GLU A 819 -31.59 -14.81 -5.22
CA GLU A 819 -32.48 -14.74 -6.39
C GLU A 819 -32.01 -15.71 -7.48
N GLY A 820 -32.97 -16.28 -8.22
CA GLY A 820 -32.70 -17.32 -9.22
C GLY A 820 -32.68 -18.76 -8.67
N HIS A 821 -32.55 -18.96 -7.35
CA HIS A 821 -32.67 -20.28 -6.75
C HIS A 821 -34.14 -20.65 -6.48
N VAL A 822 -34.49 -21.90 -6.79
CA VAL A 822 -35.83 -22.47 -6.68
C VAL A 822 -36.11 -22.86 -5.22
N GLU A 823 -37.29 -22.50 -4.73
CA GLU A 823 -37.79 -22.94 -3.42
C GLU A 823 -38.67 -24.19 -3.58
N PRO A 824 -38.68 -25.12 -2.61
CA PRO A 824 -38.07 -25.07 -1.28
C PRO A 824 -36.58 -25.46 -1.22
N GLU A 825 -35.98 -25.88 -2.33
CA GLU A 825 -34.62 -26.46 -2.36
C GLU A 825 -33.56 -25.49 -1.82
N ALA A 826 -33.65 -24.21 -2.17
CA ALA A 826 -32.75 -23.18 -1.66
C ALA A 826 -32.79 -23.07 -0.12
N SER A 827 -34.00 -23.07 0.44
CA SER A 827 -34.22 -23.05 1.90
C SER A 827 -33.75 -24.35 2.59
N LEU A 828 -33.89 -25.51 1.92
CA LEU A 828 -33.37 -26.78 2.43
C LEU A 828 -31.83 -26.77 2.52
N ILE A 829 -31.15 -26.34 1.45
CA ILE A 829 -29.68 -26.17 1.41
C ILE A 829 -29.22 -25.16 2.49
N ALA A 830 -29.96 -24.05 2.66
CA ALA A 830 -29.64 -23.07 3.69
C ALA A 830 -29.77 -23.66 5.12
N CYS A 831 -30.77 -24.52 5.35
CA CYS A 831 -30.90 -25.24 6.61
C CYS A 831 -29.76 -26.26 6.81
N GLU A 832 -29.35 -26.98 5.77
CA GLU A 832 -28.22 -27.91 5.85
C GLU A 832 -26.92 -27.17 6.20
N ALA A 833 -26.63 -26.06 5.50
CA ALA A 833 -25.46 -25.23 5.79
C ALA A 833 -25.49 -24.62 7.20
N MET A 834 -26.68 -24.22 7.69
CA MET A 834 -26.87 -23.78 9.07
C MET A 834 -26.49 -24.89 10.06
N MET A 835 -26.95 -26.12 9.81
CA MET A 835 -26.72 -27.25 10.71
C MET A 835 -25.25 -27.66 10.72
N LEU A 836 -24.58 -27.73 9.56
CA LEU A 836 -23.14 -28.02 9.51
C LEU A 836 -22.32 -27.02 10.33
N ASN A 837 -22.61 -25.71 10.21
CA ASN A 837 -21.94 -24.69 11.02
C ASN A 837 -22.27 -24.76 12.53
N ALA A 838 -23.38 -25.40 12.90
CA ALA A 838 -23.78 -25.59 14.31
C ALA A 838 -23.02 -26.72 15.01
N PHE A 839 -22.29 -27.59 14.27
CA PHE A 839 -21.60 -28.76 14.82
C PHE A 839 -20.67 -28.41 15.99
N GLY A 840 -19.78 -27.43 15.78
CA GLY A 840 -18.81 -27.01 16.80
C GLY A 840 -19.42 -26.36 18.05
N CYS A 841 -20.71 -26.03 18.05
CA CYS A 841 -21.43 -25.54 19.23
C CYS A 841 -21.87 -26.65 20.20
N GLY A 842 -21.54 -27.91 19.91
CA GLY A 842 -21.83 -29.07 20.77
C GLY A 842 -23.19 -29.71 20.48
N ARG A 843 -23.33 -30.95 20.93
CA ARG A 843 -24.45 -31.86 20.63
C ARG A 843 -25.78 -31.29 21.08
N ASP A 844 -25.85 -30.72 22.28
CA ASP A 844 -27.11 -30.20 22.83
C ASP A 844 -27.69 -29.06 21.98
N TYR A 845 -26.86 -28.06 21.65
CA TYR A 845 -27.30 -26.95 20.81
C TYR A 845 -27.70 -27.42 19.41
N TYR A 846 -26.89 -28.31 18.81
CA TYR A 846 -27.19 -28.90 17.51
C TYR A 846 -28.52 -29.65 17.52
N CYS A 847 -28.78 -30.51 18.51
CA CYS A 847 -30.00 -31.29 18.61
C CYS A 847 -31.24 -30.42 18.83
N GLN A 848 -31.14 -29.35 19.64
CA GLN A 848 -32.22 -28.39 19.83
C GLN A 848 -32.55 -27.64 18.54
N LEU A 849 -31.53 -27.14 17.84
CA LEU A 849 -31.71 -26.43 16.57
C LEU A 849 -32.27 -27.36 15.49
N ARG A 850 -31.73 -28.58 15.38
CA ARG A 850 -32.22 -29.62 14.45
C ARG A 850 -33.68 -29.94 14.69
N SER A 851 -34.11 -30.04 15.94
CA SER A 851 -35.52 -30.32 16.28
C SER A 851 -36.45 -29.23 15.75
N ARG A 852 -36.08 -27.95 15.87
CA ARG A 852 -36.83 -26.81 15.30
C ARG A 852 -36.91 -26.90 13.77
N VAL A 853 -35.79 -27.24 13.12
CA VAL A 853 -35.74 -27.38 11.66
C VAL A 853 -36.62 -28.54 11.18
N MET A 854 -36.53 -29.71 11.82
CA MET A 854 -37.37 -30.86 11.48
C MET A 854 -38.86 -30.58 11.73
N GLU A 855 -39.20 -29.87 12.80
CA GLU A 855 -40.58 -29.49 13.09
C GLU A 855 -41.15 -28.57 12.01
N PHE A 856 -40.38 -27.56 11.58
CA PHE A 856 -40.77 -26.64 10.51
C PHE A 856 -41.04 -27.41 9.21
N TRP A 857 -40.09 -28.21 8.73
CA TRP A 857 -40.26 -28.92 7.47
C TRP A 857 -41.31 -30.02 7.51
N ARG A 858 -41.53 -30.64 8.68
CA ARG A 858 -42.67 -31.55 8.89
C ARG A 858 -44.01 -30.85 8.67
N LYS A 859 -44.18 -29.61 9.14
CA LYS A 859 -45.40 -28.82 8.89
C LYS A 859 -45.58 -28.50 7.41
N GLU A 860 -44.47 -28.27 6.69
CA GLU A 860 -44.43 -28.06 5.24
C GLU A 860 -44.50 -29.38 4.43
N ARG A 861 -44.67 -30.55 5.10
CA ARG A 861 -44.74 -31.89 4.49
C ARG A 861 -43.51 -32.26 3.65
N LEU A 862 -42.33 -31.79 4.06
CA LEU A 862 -41.03 -32.08 3.45
C LEU A 862 -40.09 -32.72 4.47
N VAL A 863 -39.20 -33.59 4.00
CA VAL A 863 -38.19 -34.25 4.84
C VAL A 863 -36.81 -33.74 4.45
N PRO A 864 -36.19 -32.85 5.23
CA PRO A 864 -34.87 -32.33 4.93
C PRO A 864 -33.79 -33.38 5.22
N ARG A 865 -32.75 -33.44 4.40
CA ARG A 865 -31.61 -34.36 4.57
C ARG A 865 -30.57 -33.78 5.53
N ILE A 866 -30.96 -33.56 6.78
CA ILE A 866 -30.09 -32.98 7.80
C ILE A 866 -29.45 -34.10 8.64
N PRO A 867 -28.11 -34.23 8.62
CA PRO A 867 -27.43 -35.25 9.41
C PRO A 867 -27.67 -35.02 10.91
N THR A 868 -27.61 -36.10 11.67
CA THR A 868 -27.48 -36.05 13.13
C THR A 868 -26.11 -35.52 13.52
N TRP A 869 -25.96 -35.08 14.77
CA TRP A 869 -24.66 -34.60 15.25
C TRP A 869 -23.59 -35.69 15.19
N ASP A 870 -23.97 -36.93 15.52
CA ASP A 870 -23.07 -38.09 15.52
C ASP A 870 -22.61 -38.44 14.09
N GLU A 871 -23.49 -38.33 13.08
CA GLU A 871 -23.09 -38.52 11.67
C GLU A 871 -22.09 -37.45 11.19
N VAL A 872 -22.21 -36.21 11.67
CA VAL A 872 -21.24 -35.15 11.34
C VAL A 872 -19.91 -35.42 12.05
N ASP A 873 -19.94 -35.83 13.33
CA ASP A 873 -18.76 -36.22 14.10
C ASP A 873 -17.98 -37.35 13.41
N TRP A 874 -18.66 -38.43 13.01
CA TRP A 874 -18.06 -39.55 12.29
C TRP A 874 -17.46 -39.12 10.94
N ARG A 875 -18.14 -38.24 10.20
CA ARG A 875 -17.63 -37.73 8.92
C ARG A 875 -16.36 -36.88 9.09
N ILE A 876 -16.23 -36.16 10.18
CA ILE A 876 -15.06 -35.29 10.41
C ILE A 876 -13.87 -36.10 10.93
N TYR A 877 -14.11 -37.02 11.88
CA TYR A 877 -13.02 -37.63 12.64
C TYR A 877 -12.78 -39.11 12.31
N ASP A 878 -13.73 -39.82 11.70
CA ASP A 878 -13.65 -41.27 11.48
C ASP A 878 -13.74 -41.67 9.98
N SER A 879 -13.87 -40.72 9.06
CA SER A 879 -14.06 -40.95 7.61
C SER A 879 -12.84 -41.48 6.84
N ASN A 880 -11.75 -41.82 7.56
CA ASN A 880 -10.63 -42.60 7.02
C ASN A 880 -10.79 -44.13 7.23
N LEU A 881 -11.97 -44.59 7.66
CA LEU A 881 -12.39 -46.00 7.73
C LEU A 881 -13.28 -46.39 6.55
#